data_AF-A0A285U576-F1
#
_entry.id   AF-A0A285U576-F1
#
_cell.length_a   1.000
_cell.length_b   1.000
_cell.length_c   1.000
_cell.angle_alpha   90.00
_cell.angle_beta   90.00
_cell.angle_gamma   90.00
#
_symmetry.space_group_name_H-M   'P 1'
#
loop_
_entity.id
_entity.type
_entity.pdbx_description
1 polymer ?
#
loop_
_entity_poly.entity_id
_entity_poly.type
_entity_poly.pdbx_seq_one_letter_code
_entity_poly.pdbx_strand_id
1 'polypeptide(L)'
;MSLKNNLVSYYNQAIYAENRNQLELASQYYLKFYNEIRLLDHDERETDSYDWIRIATFFFDNQQYEKALYFSKKAIIDEKNDGLSIYVLSCNNMNIKKEELEWGLSYILKYPFFKESSTYFRILSDYIDIYPILQDVFEKIEYEFFNNRLVDSKQYVDYLRMMIDLEIKEENMPNARFYLRKWFLLDTPYINQTNNMVVYTLYLDDLDFLIKRKNIIELLEQVEEETRFFYFFATNLSNIDEISNEIEFRSYKFTNPLLQEKQGSYKKLLAVMHGKEIKSLPHKNDWTEFKAFLLSYGLGSLDLFKSKFSKFADLDEAISFYMIFMNQIKPQIENSLEDVSVTVVGGGNKIGGSCIVLTVGDSHLMIDAGSFVNTTESQIIDFTSINERGITLEDIDALIITHAHMDHIGSIPFVHQQCEDLPMFATSQTKQLMWLMLREQEKFDQELRVKSLVDKCLVNITEVNKEFTINSKEGKWEIKLIESGHIRGAISLLIKKNGKTIFVTGDYSVLNQRTVKGLRIPDDIQADIVITESTYGFYPTSASISRERQEAMFITELLSVIERGGTVLIPAFALGRAQEIISIIQHNLQISPFPIYLDGMVCHVTELYDRFMRNDSEQHCSLMKQGIIPAKNIYQKIGFDNFVEQIVDKEPSCIIASSGMLYEGTKSMEYAKKLLGNSKNAIIFTGYLDEESPGFAVTKSLSNIPIEGGKIEVSADILSLRLSAHANREEIVQTILSLNPKHVILVHGDPNRNYHPNKMIASPFPSITTLIKKANINVIQSENGQTYDFRKED
;
A
#
# COMPACT_ATOMS: atom_id res chain seq x y z
N MET A 1 25.06 12.19 51.03
CA MET A 1 24.20 11.90 52.20
C MET A 1 23.24 13.05 52.54
N SER A 2 23.65 14.34 52.53
CA SER A 2 22.73 15.44 52.90
C SER A 2 21.57 15.66 51.90
N LEU A 3 21.82 15.61 50.59
CA LEU A 3 20.75 15.74 49.56
C LEU A 3 19.67 14.65 49.68
N LYS A 4 20.07 13.38 49.85
CA LYS A 4 19.12 12.25 49.98
C LYS A 4 18.22 12.41 51.22
N ASN A 5 18.77 12.85 52.36
CA ASN A 5 17.98 13.08 53.57
C ASN A 5 16.98 14.24 53.41
N ASN A 6 17.36 15.27 52.65
CA ASN A 6 16.47 16.40 52.34
C ASN A 6 15.31 15.96 51.42
N LEU A 7 15.57 15.13 50.40
CA LEU A 7 14.53 14.62 49.50
C LEU A 7 13.45 13.84 50.24
N VAL A 8 13.84 12.89 51.09
CA VAL A 8 12.90 12.11 51.91
C VAL A 8 12.11 13.02 52.85
N SER A 9 12.77 14.03 53.43
CA SER A 9 12.10 15.00 54.31
C SER A 9 11.07 15.84 53.57
N TYR A 10 11.43 16.43 52.43
CA TYR A 10 10.52 17.25 51.63
C TYR A 10 9.35 16.44 51.07
N TYR A 11 9.60 15.22 50.60
CA TYR A 11 8.54 14.33 50.13
C TYR A 11 7.53 13.99 51.24
N ASN A 12 8.01 13.58 52.42
CA ASN A 12 7.14 13.25 53.55
C ASN A 12 6.35 14.47 54.05
N GLN A 13 6.98 15.66 54.06
CA GLN A 13 6.32 16.92 54.42
C GLN A 13 5.25 17.32 53.39
N ALA A 14 5.52 17.13 52.09
CA ALA A 14 4.57 17.39 51.02
C ALA A 14 3.33 16.48 51.16
N ILE A 15 3.51 15.17 51.32
CA ILE A 15 2.42 14.21 51.53
C ILE A 15 1.63 14.53 52.80
N TYR A 16 2.32 14.88 53.89
CA TYR A 16 1.68 15.24 55.16
C TYR A 16 0.77 16.48 55.04
N ALA A 17 1.21 17.48 54.27
CA ALA A 17 0.44 18.69 53.99
C ALA A 17 -0.73 18.41 53.03
N GLU A 18 -0.48 17.64 51.97
CA GLU A 18 -1.47 17.27 50.96
C GLU A 18 -2.61 16.45 51.57
N ASN A 19 -2.31 15.44 52.40
CA ASN A 19 -3.31 14.63 53.11
C ASN A 19 -4.21 15.46 54.07
N ARG A 20 -3.81 16.67 54.43
CA ARG A 20 -4.60 17.62 55.22
C ARG A 20 -5.21 18.76 54.41
N ASN A 21 -5.20 18.64 53.09
CA ASN A 21 -5.72 19.63 52.16
C ASN A 21 -5.03 21.01 52.29
N GLN A 22 -3.76 21.04 52.72
CA GLN A 22 -2.94 22.24 52.81
C GLN A 22 -2.14 22.44 51.51
N LEU A 23 -2.85 22.72 50.42
CA LEU A 23 -2.30 22.66 49.05
C LEU A 23 -1.13 23.64 48.80
N GLU A 24 -1.18 24.86 49.34
CA GLU A 24 -0.06 25.82 49.22
C GLU A 24 1.21 25.31 49.91
N LEU A 25 1.07 24.73 51.10
CA LEU A 25 2.19 24.19 51.85
C LEU A 25 2.75 22.93 51.18
N ALA A 26 1.86 22.06 50.68
CA ALA A 26 2.24 20.90 49.88
C ALA A 26 3.02 21.33 48.62
N SER A 27 2.55 22.37 47.92
CA SER A 27 3.21 22.92 46.74
C SER A 27 4.63 23.42 47.05
N GLN A 28 4.82 24.12 48.17
CA GLN A 28 6.15 24.58 48.60
C GLN A 28 7.12 23.42 48.83
N TYR A 29 6.66 22.34 49.46
CA TYR A 29 7.50 21.16 49.71
C TYR A 29 7.74 20.35 48.44
N TYR A 30 6.75 20.17 47.58
CA TYR A 30 6.93 19.54 46.28
C TYR A 30 7.86 20.33 45.36
N LEU A 31 7.85 21.66 45.43
CA LEU A 31 8.78 22.50 44.65
C LEU A 31 10.22 22.38 45.17
N LYS A 32 10.42 22.35 46.49
CA LYS A 32 11.73 22.07 47.09
C LYS A 32 12.24 20.69 46.69
N PHE A 33 11.37 19.70 46.72
CA PHE A 33 11.67 18.35 46.26
C PHE A 33 12.07 18.33 44.76
N TYR A 34 11.31 18.99 43.89
CA TYR A 34 11.60 19.11 42.45
C TYR A 34 12.97 19.75 42.17
N ASN A 35 13.30 20.85 42.86
CA ASN A 35 14.56 21.56 42.64
C ASN A 35 15.78 20.70 43.05
N GLU A 36 15.66 19.91 44.11
CA GLU A 36 16.74 19.05 44.61
C GLU A 36 16.90 17.80 43.77
N ILE A 37 15.80 17.18 43.33
CA ILE A 37 15.85 15.92 42.58
C ILE A 37 16.40 16.09 41.17
N ARG A 38 16.13 17.24 40.53
CA ARG A 38 16.63 17.55 39.19
C ARG A 38 18.15 17.73 39.13
N LEU A 39 18.82 17.95 40.27
CA LEU A 39 20.28 18.09 40.36
C LEU A 39 21.02 16.74 40.42
N LEU A 40 20.29 15.62 40.52
CA LEU A 40 20.86 14.27 40.53
C LEU A 40 20.80 13.69 39.12
N ASP A 41 21.92 13.75 38.39
CA ASP A 41 22.02 13.35 37.00
C ASP A 41 22.14 11.80 36.84
N HIS A 42 21.30 11.25 35.97
CA HIS A 42 21.39 10.01 35.19
C HIS A 42 21.67 8.58 35.76
N ASP A 43 21.98 8.32 37.03
CA ASP A 43 22.10 6.91 37.51
C ASP A 43 20.86 6.39 38.26
N GLU A 44 20.06 5.61 37.53
CA GLU A 44 18.83 4.92 37.95
C GLU A 44 19.15 3.62 38.70
N ARG A 45 18.75 3.55 39.98
CA ARG A 45 18.28 2.33 40.71
C ARG A 45 18.08 2.46 42.23
N GLU A 46 17.97 3.67 42.79
CA GLU A 46 17.68 3.85 44.24
C GLU A 46 16.50 4.80 44.52
N THR A 47 15.46 4.78 43.69
CA THR A 47 14.28 5.66 43.87
C THR A 47 12.93 4.96 43.97
N ASP A 48 12.89 3.64 44.18
CA ASP A 48 11.65 2.85 44.38
C ASP A 48 10.77 3.31 45.57
N SER A 49 11.23 4.27 46.37
CA SER A 49 10.54 4.76 47.58
C SER A 49 9.52 5.88 47.36
N TYR A 50 9.46 6.49 46.17
CA TYR A 50 8.58 7.64 45.91
C TYR A 50 7.37 7.28 45.04
N ASP A 51 6.23 7.90 45.35
CA ASP A 51 5.01 7.80 44.56
C ASP A 51 4.99 8.87 43.47
N TRP A 52 5.66 8.58 42.35
CA TRP A 52 5.77 9.50 41.21
C TRP A 52 4.44 9.91 40.61
N ILE A 53 3.46 8.99 40.59
CA ILE A 53 2.12 9.27 40.07
C ILE A 53 1.49 10.37 40.91
N ARG A 54 1.49 10.20 42.24
CA ARG A 54 0.92 11.18 43.15
C ARG A 54 1.54 12.58 42.98
N ILE A 55 2.86 12.65 42.82
CA ILE A 55 3.57 13.92 42.59
C ILE A 55 3.16 14.52 41.24
N ALA A 56 3.10 13.70 40.18
CA ALA A 56 2.71 14.14 38.85
C ALA A 56 1.26 14.66 38.83
N THR A 57 0.32 13.94 39.47
CA THR A 57 -1.08 14.34 39.62
C THR A 57 -1.20 15.67 40.35
N PHE A 58 -0.48 15.84 41.46
CA PHE A 58 -0.49 17.10 42.20
C PHE A 58 -0.10 18.29 41.31
N PHE A 59 0.99 18.18 40.55
CA PHE A 59 1.41 19.26 39.66
C PHE A 59 0.44 19.45 38.49
N PHE A 60 -0.16 18.38 37.98
CA PHE A 60 -1.15 18.43 36.91
C PHE A 60 -2.41 19.18 37.34
N ASP A 61 -2.98 18.83 38.49
CA ASP A 61 -4.19 19.45 39.04
C ASP A 61 -3.97 20.94 39.36
N ASN A 62 -2.73 21.32 39.67
CA ASN A 62 -2.30 22.70 39.90
C ASN A 62 -1.82 23.42 38.62
N GLN A 63 -2.08 22.87 37.43
CA GLN A 63 -1.74 23.46 36.12
C GLN A 63 -0.23 23.73 35.92
N GLN A 64 0.64 23.00 36.63
CA GLN A 64 2.10 23.09 36.49
C GLN A 64 2.62 21.98 35.57
N TYR A 65 2.18 22.03 34.32
CA TYR A 65 2.33 20.93 33.36
C TYR A 65 3.79 20.53 33.08
N GLU A 66 4.76 21.46 33.10
CA GLU A 66 6.19 21.14 32.87
C GLU A 66 6.74 20.21 33.96
N LYS A 67 6.30 20.42 35.22
CA LYS A 67 6.69 19.59 36.35
C LYS A 67 5.92 18.27 36.37
N ALA A 68 4.63 18.32 36.01
CA ALA A 68 3.82 17.11 35.83
C ALA A 68 4.43 16.19 34.75
N LEU A 69 4.92 16.77 33.64
CA LEU A 69 5.64 16.07 32.59
C LEU A 69 6.92 15.40 33.12
N TYR A 70 7.75 16.14 33.86
CA TYR A 70 9.00 15.60 34.43
C TYR A 70 8.74 14.38 35.33
N PHE A 71 7.78 14.46 36.25
CA PHE A 71 7.50 13.37 37.19
C PHE A 71 6.73 12.22 36.55
N SER A 72 5.90 12.47 35.54
CA SER A 72 5.28 11.40 34.78
C SER A 72 6.30 10.59 33.96
N LYS A 73 7.37 11.21 33.44
CA LYS A 73 8.51 10.46 32.84
C LYS A 73 9.12 9.48 33.83
N LYS A 74 9.36 9.92 35.08
CA LYS A 74 9.87 9.06 36.16
C LYS A 74 8.89 7.94 36.52
N ALA A 75 7.59 8.24 36.57
CA ALA A 75 6.56 7.22 36.79
C ALA A 75 6.51 6.14 35.69
N ILE A 76 6.72 6.55 34.43
CA ILE A 76 6.79 5.64 33.27
C ILE A 76 8.03 4.73 33.35
N ILE A 77 9.18 5.29 33.72
CA ILE A 77 10.43 4.53 33.87
C ILE A 77 10.33 3.51 35.01
N ASP A 78 9.68 3.86 36.12
CA ASP A 78 9.47 2.98 37.29
C ASP A 78 8.26 2.03 37.13
N GLU A 79 7.75 1.84 35.91
CA GLU A 79 6.68 0.89 35.55
C GLU A 79 5.35 1.10 36.32
N LYS A 80 5.01 2.34 36.71
CA LYS A 80 3.74 2.63 37.40
C LYS A 80 2.65 3.07 36.41
N ASN A 81 1.55 2.30 36.36
CA ASN A 81 0.52 2.32 35.31
C ASN A 81 -0.10 3.70 34.94
N ASP A 82 -0.23 4.66 35.86
CA ASP A 82 -0.93 5.93 35.58
C ASP A 82 -0.03 7.07 35.10
N GLY A 83 1.30 6.87 35.07
CA GLY A 83 2.26 7.90 34.68
C GLY A 83 2.05 8.40 33.25
N LEU A 84 1.71 7.50 32.33
CA LEU A 84 1.53 7.80 30.92
C LEU A 84 0.32 8.71 30.63
N SER A 85 -0.78 8.53 31.35
CA SER A 85 -1.98 9.37 31.19
C SER A 85 -1.68 10.83 31.55
N ILE A 86 -1.00 11.05 32.67
CA ILE A 86 -0.60 12.39 33.11
C ILE A 86 0.45 12.98 32.17
N TYR A 87 1.36 12.16 31.65
CA TYR A 87 2.35 12.56 30.64
C TYR A 87 1.68 13.17 29.41
N VAL A 88 0.77 12.41 28.80
CA VAL A 88 0.07 12.81 27.57
C VAL A 88 -0.83 14.02 27.80
N LEU A 89 -1.57 14.05 28.93
CA LEU A 89 -2.38 15.21 29.27
C LEU A 89 -1.52 16.46 29.50
N SER A 90 -0.34 16.32 30.10
CA SER A 90 0.60 17.42 30.29
C SER A 90 1.14 17.92 28.95
N CYS A 91 1.49 17.01 28.03
CA CYS A 91 1.86 17.35 26.66
C CYS A 91 0.77 18.15 25.94
N ASN A 92 -0.50 17.77 26.11
CA ASN A 92 -1.64 18.46 25.51
C ASN A 92 -1.78 19.90 25.97
N ASN A 93 -1.74 20.10 27.29
CA ASN A 93 -1.90 21.45 27.85
C ASN A 93 -0.70 22.37 27.56
N MET A 94 0.45 21.79 27.22
CA MET A 94 1.67 22.53 26.88
C MET A 94 1.91 22.69 25.38
N ASN A 95 1.04 22.14 24.50
CA ASN A 95 1.22 22.20 23.05
C ASN A 95 2.60 21.65 22.61
N ILE A 96 3.04 20.55 23.22
CA ILE A 96 4.44 20.09 23.15
C ILE A 96 4.80 19.47 21.79
N LYS A 97 6.06 19.67 21.40
CA LYS A 97 6.78 19.16 20.23
C LYS A 97 6.73 17.63 20.09
N LYS A 98 6.72 17.17 18.83
CA LYS A 98 6.72 15.78 18.36
C LYS A 98 7.68 14.84 19.12
N GLU A 99 8.90 15.30 19.41
CA GLU A 99 9.97 14.56 20.09
C GLU A 99 9.58 14.04 21.49
N GLU A 100 8.79 14.80 22.25
CA GLU A 100 8.37 14.42 23.59
C GLU A 100 7.24 13.38 23.55
N LEU A 101 6.33 13.47 22.57
CA LEU A 101 5.31 12.44 22.37
C LEU A 101 5.94 11.13 21.89
N GLU A 102 6.91 11.19 20.99
CA GLU A 102 7.72 10.04 20.55
C GLU A 102 8.41 9.33 21.72
N TRP A 103 8.99 10.08 22.66
CA TRP A 103 9.58 9.51 23.87
C TRP A 103 8.55 8.70 24.68
N GLY A 104 7.37 9.29 24.98
CA GLY A 104 6.33 8.60 25.76
C GLY A 104 5.80 7.35 25.05
N LEU A 105 5.61 7.44 23.73
CA LEU A 105 5.17 6.33 22.88
C LEU A 105 6.21 5.20 22.78
N SER A 106 7.51 5.54 22.75
CA SER A 106 8.59 4.54 22.70
C SER A 106 8.63 3.62 23.93
N TYR A 107 8.16 4.09 25.10
CA TYR A 107 8.04 3.27 26.30
C TYR A 107 6.84 2.32 26.25
N ILE A 108 5.77 2.70 25.56
CA ILE A 108 4.62 1.81 25.32
C ILE A 108 5.02 0.62 24.48
N LEU A 109 5.87 0.87 23.47
CA LEU A 109 6.43 -0.16 22.62
C LEU A 109 7.36 -1.13 23.37
N LYS A 110 7.93 -0.72 24.50
CA LYS A 110 8.85 -1.54 25.32
C LYS A 110 8.13 -2.38 26.38
N TYR A 111 6.96 -1.95 26.86
CA TYR A 111 6.28 -2.57 28.00
C TYR A 111 4.83 -2.96 27.65
N PRO A 112 4.56 -4.22 27.28
CA PRO A 112 3.26 -4.68 26.77
C PRO A 112 2.11 -4.76 27.81
N PHE A 113 2.26 -4.20 29.01
CA PHE A 113 1.34 -4.42 30.15
C PHE A 113 0.58 -3.17 30.65
N PHE A 114 0.23 -2.24 29.76
CA PHE A 114 -0.60 -1.09 30.17
C PHE A 114 -2.08 -1.48 30.28
N LYS A 115 -2.55 -1.65 31.53
CA LYS A 115 -3.88 -2.20 31.87
C LYS A 115 -5.06 -1.24 31.72
N GLU A 116 -4.85 0.07 31.56
CA GLU A 116 -5.94 1.06 31.40
C GLU A 116 -5.76 1.88 30.12
N SER A 117 -6.37 1.37 29.04
CA SER A 117 -6.14 1.78 27.65
C SER A 117 -7.03 2.94 27.16
N SER A 118 -8.25 3.08 27.68
CA SER A 118 -9.30 3.85 27.00
C SER A 118 -9.14 5.37 27.05
N THR A 119 -8.66 5.92 28.17
CA THR A 119 -8.44 7.38 28.32
C THR A 119 -7.23 7.85 27.52
N TYR A 120 -6.15 7.06 27.54
CA TYR A 120 -4.91 7.32 26.82
C TYR A 120 -5.12 7.33 25.30
N PHE A 121 -5.76 6.28 24.77
CA PHE A 121 -6.03 6.15 23.34
C PHE A 121 -6.91 7.27 22.79
N ARG A 122 -7.87 7.77 23.59
CA ARG A 122 -8.70 8.93 23.21
C ARG A 122 -7.87 10.21 23.07
N ILE A 123 -6.88 10.43 23.95
CA ILE A 123 -6.07 11.65 23.89
C ILE A 123 -5.10 11.59 22.70
N LEU A 124 -4.56 10.41 22.38
CA LEU A 124 -3.71 10.24 21.21
C LEU A 124 -4.45 10.44 19.88
N SER A 125 -5.69 9.96 19.76
CA SER A 125 -6.49 10.15 18.55
C SER A 125 -6.72 11.63 18.23
N ASP A 126 -6.51 12.54 19.19
CA ASP A 126 -6.58 13.98 18.97
C ASP A 126 -5.38 14.55 18.20
N TYR A 127 -4.25 13.82 18.12
CA TYR A 127 -3.03 14.23 17.44
C TYR A 127 -2.88 13.50 16.09
N ILE A 128 -3.13 14.20 14.99
CA ILE A 128 -2.99 13.63 13.63
C ILE A 128 -1.53 13.28 13.31
N ASP A 129 -0.57 14.07 13.82
CA ASP A 129 0.85 13.95 13.50
C ASP A 129 1.53 12.68 14.08
N ILE A 130 0.87 11.97 15.00
CA ILE A 130 1.39 10.73 15.60
C ILE A 130 0.82 9.45 14.96
N TYR A 131 -0.09 9.56 13.99
CA TYR A 131 -0.68 8.39 13.33
C TYR A 131 0.34 7.36 12.85
N PRO A 132 1.49 7.73 12.23
CA PRO A 132 2.49 6.73 11.80
C PRO A 132 3.04 5.92 12.99
N ILE A 133 3.30 6.61 14.11
CA ILE A 133 3.79 5.99 15.34
C ILE A 133 2.72 5.08 15.92
N LEU A 134 1.46 5.51 15.90
CA LEU A 134 0.32 4.72 16.34
C LEU A 134 0.18 3.45 15.49
N GLN A 135 0.27 3.56 14.17
CA GLN A 135 0.24 2.42 13.26
C GLN A 135 1.33 1.39 13.60
N ASP A 136 2.56 1.82 13.87
CA ASP A 136 3.66 0.93 14.27
C ASP A 136 3.38 0.23 15.62
N VAL A 137 2.83 0.98 16.60
CA VAL A 137 2.38 0.41 17.88
C VAL A 137 1.32 -0.67 17.64
N PHE A 138 0.40 -0.41 16.72
CA PHE A 138 -0.71 -1.29 16.43
C PHE A 138 -0.32 -2.55 15.69
N GLU A 139 0.61 -2.46 14.75
CA GLU A 139 1.17 -3.64 14.09
C GLU A 139 1.84 -4.57 15.13
N LYS A 140 2.50 -4.01 16.14
CA LYS A 140 3.10 -4.80 17.24
C LYS A 140 2.04 -5.38 18.19
N ILE A 141 1.03 -4.61 18.59
CA ILE A 141 -0.08 -5.12 19.41
C ILE A 141 -0.80 -6.26 18.68
N GLU A 142 -1.06 -6.08 17.39
CA GLU A 142 -1.67 -7.10 16.55
C GLU A 142 -0.78 -8.35 16.45
N TYR A 143 0.52 -8.17 16.23
CA TYR A 143 1.49 -9.26 16.25
C TYR A 143 1.46 -10.02 17.59
N GLU A 144 1.49 -9.34 18.73
CA GLU A 144 1.49 -9.96 20.06
C GLU A 144 0.17 -10.66 20.40
N PHE A 145 -0.98 -10.04 20.05
CA PHE A 145 -2.31 -10.61 20.23
C PHE A 145 -2.42 -11.96 19.51
N PHE A 146 -2.00 -11.99 18.26
CA PHE A 146 -2.11 -13.17 17.43
C PHE A 146 -0.99 -14.20 17.71
N ASN A 147 0.23 -13.78 18.06
CA ASN A 147 1.37 -14.66 18.37
C ASN A 147 1.45 -15.18 19.81
N ASN A 148 0.42 -14.86 20.61
CA ASN A 148 0.05 -15.59 21.82
C ASN A 148 1.09 -15.50 22.94
N ARG A 149 1.31 -14.29 23.47
CA ARG A 149 2.01 -14.12 24.76
C ARG A 149 1.41 -13.15 25.78
N LEU A 150 0.73 -12.04 25.44
CA LEU A 150 0.48 -11.00 26.47
C LEU A 150 -0.83 -10.18 26.38
N VAL A 151 -1.49 -10.08 25.22
CA VAL A 151 -2.60 -9.13 25.00
C VAL A 151 -3.96 -9.80 25.19
N ASP A 152 -4.82 -9.23 26.05
CA ASP A 152 -6.19 -9.69 26.23
C ASP A 152 -7.08 -9.29 25.03
N SER A 153 -7.94 -10.21 24.62
CA SER A 153 -9.08 -10.06 23.70
C SER A 153 -9.80 -8.71 23.79
N LYS A 154 -10.07 -8.24 25.02
CA LYS A 154 -10.70 -6.92 25.28
C LYS A 154 -9.82 -5.75 24.83
N GLN A 155 -8.51 -5.81 25.09
CA GLN A 155 -7.56 -4.77 24.71
C GLN A 155 -7.45 -4.65 23.19
N TYR A 156 -7.50 -5.78 22.47
CA TYR A 156 -7.48 -5.79 21.01
C TYR A 156 -8.74 -5.15 20.41
N VAL A 157 -9.92 -5.36 21.01
CA VAL A 157 -11.15 -4.69 20.59
C VAL A 157 -11.10 -3.18 20.83
N ASP A 158 -10.59 -2.74 21.99
CA ASP A 158 -10.40 -1.31 22.27
C ASP A 158 -9.44 -0.66 21.26
N TYR A 159 -8.41 -1.41 20.82
CA TYR A 159 -7.51 -1.01 19.74
C TYR A 159 -8.24 -0.85 18.41
N LEU A 160 -8.99 -1.86 17.97
CA LEU A 160 -9.73 -1.80 16.70
C LEU A 160 -10.69 -0.62 16.67
N ARG A 161 -11.39 -0.37 17.79
CA ARG A 161 -12.27 0.79 17.94
C ARG A 161 -11.53 2.11 17.70
N MET A 162 -10.38 2.30 18.35
CA MET A 162 -9.59 3.51 18.16
C MET A 162 -9.13 3.65 16.70
N MET A 163 -8.73 2.56 16.04
CA MET A 163 -8.36 2.64 14.63
C MET A 163 -9.52 3.06 13.75
N ILE A 164 -10.71 2.54 14.02
CA ILE A 164 -11.92 2.99 13.31
C ILE A 164 -12.14 4.49 13.54
N ASP A 165 -12.05 4.98 14.77
CA ASP A 165 -12.22 6.41 15.09
C ASP A 165 -11.17 7.29 14.41
N LEU A 166 -9.90 6.87 14.44
CA LEU A 166 -8.76 7.55 13.81
C LEU A 166 -8.96 7.64 12.29
N GLU A 167 -9.30 6.53 11.64
CA GLU A 167 -9.51 6.49 10.20
C GLU A 167 -10.76 7.28 9.78
N ILE A 168 -11.82 7.29 10.60
CA ILE A 168 -12.98 8.17 10.38
C ILE A 168 -12.58 9.65 10.43
N LYS A 169 -11.75 10.03 11.41
CA LYS A 169 -11.24 11.40 11.57
C LYS A 169 -10.36 11.83 10.39
N GLU A 170 -9.58 10.91 9.85
CA GLU A 170 -8.76 11.09 8.64
C GLU A 170 -9.58 10.96 7.33
N GLU A 171 -10.90 10.78 7.44
CA GLU A 171 -11.83 10.54 6.32
C GLU A 171 -11.50 9.29 5.47
N ASN A 172 -10.75 8.34 6.02
CA ASN A 172 -10.32 7.11 5.37
C ASN A 172 -11.28 5.95 5.66
N MET A 173 -12.51 6.08 5.15
CA MET A 173 -13.57 5.09 5.36
C MET A 173 -13.23 3.66 4.91
N PRO A 174 -12.46 3.43 3.82
CA PRO A 174 -11.98 2.08 3.49
C PRO A 174 -11.17 1.42 4.61
N ASN A 175 -10.22 2.13 5.22
CA ASN A 175 -9.46 1.61 6.36
C ASN A 175 -10.35 1.43 7.59
N ALA A 176 -11.27 2.35 7.84
CA ALA A 176 -12.22 2.19 8.94
C ALA A 176 -13.07 0.90 8.78
N ARG A 177 -13.59 0.62 7.58
CA ARG A 177 -14.28 -0.64 7.26
C ARG A 177 -13.35 -1.83 7.41
N PHE A 178 -12.09 -1.69 7.04
CA PHE A 178 -11.08 -2.72 7.20
C PHE A 178 -10.89 -3.13 8.67
N TYR A 179 -10.74 -2.17 9.59
CA TYR A 179 -10.65 -2.45 11.04
C TYR A 179 -11.98 -2.95 11.62
N LEU A 180 -13.12 -2.44 11.16
CA LEU A 180 -14.44 -2.95 11.56
C LEU A 180 -14.63 -4.42 11.16
N ARG A 181 -14.24 -4.79 9.94
CA ARG A 181 -14.27 -6.17 9.47
C ARG A 181 -13.34 -7.07 10.26
N LYS A 182 -12.15 -6.58 10.65
CA LYS A 182 -11.28 -7.30 11.59
C LYS A 182 -12.01 -7.61 12.91
N TRP A 183 -12.74 -6.65 13.46
CA TRP A 183 -13.51 -6.85 14.68
C TRP A 183 -14.56 -7.94 14.52
N PHE A 184 -15.30 -7.93 13.40
CA PHE A 184 -16.32 -8.93 13.15
C PHE A 184 -15.82 -10.38 13.14
N LEU A 185 -14.56 -10.62 12.82
CA LEU A 185 -14.03 -11.96 12.60
C LEU A 185 -13.37 -12.56 13.85
N LEU A 186 -13.49 -11.88 14.98
CA LEU A 186 -13.07 -12.43 16.26
C LEU A 186 -14.08 -13.49 16.72
N ASP A 187 -13.58 -14.66 17.12
CA ASP A 187 -14.41 -15.79 17.58
C ASP A 187 -15.08 -15.56 18.94
N THR A 188 -14.59 -14.60 19.73
CA THR A 188 -15.10 -14.35 21.09
C THR A 188 -16.24 -13.33 21.07
N PRO A 189 -17.41 -13.60 21.66
CA PRO A 189 -18.52 -12.64 21.72
C PRO A 189 -18.21 -11.51 22.72
N TYR A 190 -17.93 -10.31 22.21
CA TYR A 190 -17.69 -9.11 23.05
C TYR A 190 -18.98 -8.34 23.29
N ILE A 191 -19.84 -8.89 24.15
CA ILE A 191 -21.17 -8.38 24.48
C ILE A 191 -21.17 -6.89 24.89
N ASN A 192 -20.13 -6.44 25.60
CA ASN A 192 -20.06 -5.08 26.15
C ASN A 192 -19.72 -3.98 25.12
N GLN A 193 -19.34 -4.34 23.88
CA GLN A 193 -19.01 -3.37 22.82
C GLN A 193 -19.90 -3.54 21.59
N THR A 194 -20.92 -4.41 21.66
CA THR A 194 -21.84 -4.72 20.57
C THR A 194 -22.53 -3.46 20.01
N ASN A 195 -22.94 -2.53 20.89
CA ASN A 195 -23.57 -1.27 20.47
C ASN A 195 -22.64 -0.45 19.56
N ASN A 196 -21.38 -0.26 19.95
CA ASN A 196 -20.39 0.49 19.16
C ASN A 196 -20.13 -0.17 17.81
N MET A 197 -19.99 -1.49 17.78
CA MET A 197 -19.81 -2.24 16.53
C MET A 197 -20.95 -1.99 15.54
N VAL A 198 -22.21 -2.03 16.00
CA VAL A 198 -23.38 -1.76 15.14
C VAL A 198 -23.44 -0.28 14.73
N VAL A 199 -23.11 0.66 15.61
CA VAL A 199 -23.00 2.09 15.28
C VAL A 199 -21.98 2.31 14.15
N TYR A 200 -20.77 1.74 14.25
CA TYR A 200 -19.76 1.87 13.19
C TYR A 200 -20.22 1.23 11.89
N THR A 201 -20.91 0.08 11.96
CA THR A 201 -21.46 -0.58 10.77
C THR A 201 -22.42 0.34 10.02
N LEU A 202 -23.34 0.99 10.75
CA LEU A 202 -24.29 1.94 10.20
C LEU A 202 -23.58 3.17 9.63
N TYR A 203 -22.60 3.70 10.36
CA TYR A 203 -21.87 4.90 9.95
C TYR A 203 -21.02 4.67 8.68
N LEU A 204 -20.35 3.52 8.60
CA LEU A 204 -19.41 3.15 7.53
C LEU A 204 -20.04 2.48 6.30
N ASP A 205 -21.37 2.33 6.29
CA ASP A 205 -22.15 1.71 5.20
C ASP A 205 -21.82 0.22 4.94
N ASP A 206 -21.47 -0.55 5.98
CA ASP A 206 -21.05 -1.96 5.85
C ASP A 206 -22.11 -2.97 6.37
N LEU A 207 -23.38 -2.65 6.14
CA LEU A 207 -24.53 -3.41 6.64
C LEU A 207 -24.58 -4.85 6.16
N ASP A 208 -24.21 -5.11 4.91
CA ASP A 208 -24.24 -6.45 4.31
C ASP A 208 -23.42 -7.46 5.10
N PHE A 209 -22.29 -7.01 5.66
CA PHE A 209 -21.44 -7.86 6.48
C PHE A 209 -22.13 -8.25 7.80
N LEU A 210 -22.79 -7.28 8.43
CA LEU A 210 -23.52 -7.49 9.69
C LEU A 210 -24.75 -8.39 9.49
N ILE A 211 -25.53 -8.16 8.41
CA ILE A 211 -26.75 -8.93 8.10
C ILE A 211 -26.44 -10.41 7.85
N LYS A 212 -25.29 -10.72 7.23
CA LYS A 212 -24.86 -12.09 6.91
C LYS A 212 -24.41 -12.88 8.16
N ARG A 213 -24.31 -12.26 9.34
CA ARG A 213 -23.90 -12.96 10.57
C ARG A 213 -24.99 -13.90 11.07
N LYS A 214 -24.59 -15.12 11.41
CA LYS A 214 -25.49 -16.13 11.99
C LYS A 214 -26.09 -15.69 13.33
N ASN A 215 -25.37 -14.90 14.12
CA ASN A 215 -25.77 -14.46 15.46
C ASN A 215 -26.32 -13.01 15.51
N ILE A 216 -26.80 -12.46 14.39
CA ILE A 216 -27.27 -11.07 14.33
C ILE A 216 -28.38 -10.75 15.33
N ILE A 217 -29.33 -11.67 15.55
CA ILE A 217 -30.45 -11.47 16.49
C ILE A 217 -29.93 -11.26 17.91
N GLU A 218 -29.03 -12.12 18.37
CA GLU A 218 -28.40 -12.04 19.70
C GLU A 218 -27.62 -10.74 19.89
N LEU A 219 -26.94 -10.27 18.83
CA LEU A 219 -26.22 -9.00 18.87
C LEU A 219 -27.19 -7.81 19.00
N LEU A 220 -28.28 -7.80 18.25
CA LEU A 220 -29.26 -6.72 18.28
C LEU A 220 -30.02 -6.63 19.60
N GLU A 221 -30.19 -7.73 20.33
CA GLU A 221 -30.75 -7.71 21.69
C GLU A 221 -29.87 -6.94 22.69
N GLN A 222 -28.57 -6.83 22.41
CA GLN A 222 -27.58 -6.21 23.29
C GLN A 222 -27.27 -4.75 22.95
N VAL A 223 -27.77 -4.23 21.82
CA VAL A 223 -27.58 -2.82 21.46
C VAL A 223 -28.63 -1.90 22.09
N GLU A 224 -28.28 -0.63 22.20
CA GLU A 224 -29.18 0.42 22.68
C GLU A 224 -30.39 0.59 21.74
N GLU A 225 -31.49 1.08 22.29
CA GLU A 225 -32.75 1.24 21.56
C GLU A 225 -32.59 2.14 20.32
N GLU A 226 -31.84 3.24 20.42
CA GLU A 226 -31.59 4.14 19.30
C GLU A 226 -30.82 3.47 18.15
N THR A 227 -29.79 2.68 18.48
CA THR A 227 -28.98 1.93 17.51
C THR A 227 -29.84 0.87 16.83
N ARG A 228 -30.65 0.15 17.59
CA ARG A 228 -31.58 -0.86 17.08
C ARG A 228 -32.60 -0.24 16.13
N PHE A 229 -33.18 0.90 16.51
CA PHE A 229 -34.14 1.65 15.70
C PHE A 229 -33.52 2.09 14.37
N PHE A 230 -32.30 2.67 14.39
CA PHE A 230 -31.60 3.04 13.16
C PHE A 230 -31.33 1.80 12.30
N TYR A 231 -30.80 0.73 12.89
CA TYR A 231 -30.54 -0.52 12.17
C TYR A 231 -31.77 -1.01 11.39
N PHE A 232 -32.91 -1.16 12.06
CA PHE A 232 -34.13 -1.60 11.39
C PHE A 232 -34.61 -0.64 10.32
N PHE A 233 -34.49 0.67 10.56
CA PHE A 233 -34.80 1.67 9.54
C PHE A 233 -33.92 1.50 8.29
N ALA A 234 -32.60 1.38 8.48
CA ALA A 234 -31.64 1.25 7.40
C ALA A 234 -31.82 -0.06 6.59
N THR A 235 -32.07 -1.19 7.26
CA THR A 235 -32.30 -2.48 6.58
C THR A 235 -33.62 -2.54 5.82
N ASN A 236 -34.62 -1.78 6.24
CA ASN A 236 -35.93 -1.73 5.59
C ASN A 236 -36.00 -0.72 4.44
N LEU A 237 -34.97 0.13 4.27
CA LEU A 237 -34.96 1.19 3.26
C LEU A 237 -34.99 0.67 1.82
N SER A 238 -34.59 -0.58 1.59
CA SER A 238 -34.63 -1.24 0.28
C SER A 238 -36.06 -1.50 -0.24
N ASN A 239 -37.08 -1.46 0.62
CA ASN A 239 -38.50 -1.57 0.26
C ASN A 239 -39.17 -0.20 0.34
N ILE A 240 -39.09 0.57 -0.76
CA ILE A 240 -39.58 1.95 -0.85
C ILE A 240 -41.08 2.08 -0.55
N ASP A 241 -41.88 1.06 -0.85
CA ASP A 241 -43.34 1.11 -0.75
C ASP A 241 -43.87 0.99 0.70
N GLU A 242 -43.03 0.68 1.70
CA GLU A 242 -43.44 0.41 3.09
C GLU A 242 -42.55 1.08 4.16
N ILE A 243 -42.03 2.29 3.94
CA ILE A 243 -41.27 3.00 4.98
C ILE A 243 -42.22 3.59 6.06
N SER A 244 -42.84 2.72 6.85
CA SER A 244 -43.82 3.05 7.89
C SER A 244 -43.29 4.01 8.98
N ASN A 245 -41.97 4.06 9.17
CA ASN A 245 -41.31 4.82 10.24
C ASN A 245 -40.46 6.02 9.77
N GLU A 246 -40.62 6.51 8.52
CA GLU A 246 -39.78 7.61 8.00
C GLU A 246 -39.91 8.91 8.81
N ILE A 247 -41.15 9.30 9.13
CA ILE A 247 -41.43 10.55 9.87
C ILE A 247 -40.79 10.48 11.26
N GLU A 248 -40.96 9.34 11.93
CA GLU A 248 -40.36 9.06 13.23
C GLU A 248 -38.83 9.15 13.13
N PHE A 249 -38.22 8.43 12.17
CA PHE A 249 -36.78 8.44 11.97
C PHE A 249 -36.22 9.83 11.73
N ARG A 250 -36.87 10.66 10.92
CA ARG A 250 -36.43 12.04 10.64
C ARG A 250 -36.48 12.94 11.87
N SER A 251 -37.47 12.74 12.73
CA SER A 251 -37.67 13.53 13.95
C SER A 251 -36.89 13.01 15.16
N TYR A 252 -36.45 11.75 15.12
CA TYR A 252 -35.69 11.11 16.18
C TYR A 252 -34.42 11.89 16.50
N LYS A 253 -34.14 12.11 17.80
CA LYS A 253 -32.95 12.80 18.28
C LYS A 253 -31.97 11.79 18.83
N PHE A 254 -31.07 11.32 17.98
CA PHE A 254 -30.00 10.40 18.38
C PHE A 254 -29.08 11.09 19.39
N THR A 255 -28.79 10.40 20.49
CA THR A 255 -27.79 10.82 21.48
C THR A 255 -26.38 10.47 21.04
N ASN A 256 -26.22 9.37 20.29
CA ASN A 256 -24.94 9.04 19.67
C ASN A 256 -24.62 10.00 18.51
N PRO A 257 -23.46 10.69 18.53
CA PRO A 257 -23.11 11.70 17.52
C PRO A 257 -22.87 11.11 16.12
N LEU A 258 -22.33 9.88 16.02
CA LEU A 258 -22.14 9.22 14.72
C LEU A 258 -23.47 8.85 14.08
N LEU A 259 -24.43 8.34 14.87
CA LEU A 259 -25.79 8.08 14.39
C LEU A 259 -26.50 9.39 14.01
N GLN A 260 -26.34 10.45 14.80
CA GLN A 260 -26.93 11.75 14.49
C GLN A 260 -26.38 12.30 13.17
N GLU A 261 -25.08 12.21 12.95
CA GLU A 261 -24.45 12.59 11.69
C GLU A 261 -24.98 11.73 10.53
N LYS A 262 -24.98 10.41 10.70
CA LYS A 262 -25.43 9.47 9.67
C LYS A 262 -26.90 9.62 9.32
N GLN A 263 -27.74 9.97 10.30
CA GLN A 263 -29.14 10.34 10.08
C GLN A 263 -29.25 11.50 9.08
N GLY A 264 -28.31 12.45 9.08
CA GLY A 264 -28.20 13.50 8.09
C GLY A 264 -27.99 12.98 6.66
N SER A 265 -27.11 12.00 6.48
CA SER A 265 -26.87 11.32 5.20
C SER A 265 -28.13 10.57 4.72
N TYR A 266 -28.81 9.83 5.60
CA TYR A 266 -30.07 9.16 5.25
C TYR A 266 -31.20 10.15 4.95
N LYS A 267 -31.28 11.29 5.65
CA LYS A 267 -32.24 12.36 5.35
C LYS A 267 -32.07 12.91 3.93
N LYS A 268 -30.82 13.07 3.48
CA LYS A 268 -30.47 13.45 2.11
C LYS A 268 -30.91 12.37 1.12
N LEU A 269 -30.58 11.10 1.37
CA LEU A 269 -31.02 9.99 0.53
C LEU A 269 -32.55 9.93 0.38
N LEU A 270 -33.28 10.00 1.49
CA LEU A 270 -34.75 10.06 1.50
C LEU A 270 -35.27 11.27 0.72
N ALA A 271 -34.63 12.43 0.82
CA ALA A 271 -35.05 13.61 0.07
C ALA A 271 -35.00 13.34 -1.45
N VAL A 272 -33.94 12.69 -1.92
CA VAL A 272 -33.78 12.30 -3.33
C VAL A 272 -34.79 11.23 -3.74
N MET A 273 -35.05 10.24 -2.90
CA MET A 273 -36.10 9.23 -3.14
C MET A 273 -37.49 9.87 -3.28
N HIS A 274 -37.75 10.97 -2.57
CA HIS A 274 -38.96 11.79 -2.69
C HIS A 274 -38.89 12.84 -3.82
N GLY A 275 -37.94 12.72 -4.74
CA GLY A 275 -37.80 13.57 -5.92
C GLY A 275 -37.21 14.97 -5.66
N LYS A 276 -36.54 15.19 -4.53
CA LYS A 276 -35.83 16.45 -4.26
C LYS A 276 -34.38 16.38 -4.72
N GLU A 277 -33.88 17.46 -5.30
CA GLU A 277 -32.45 17.58 -5.64
C GLU A 277 -31.59 17.94 -4.43
N ILE A 278 -30.39 17.38 -4.36
CA ILE A 278 -29.32 17.81 -3.45
C ILE A 278 -28.35 18.68 -4.25
N LYS A 279 -28.01 19.87 -3.76
CA LYS A 279 -27.09 20.79 -4.46
C LYS A 279 -25.65 20.79 -3.92
N SER A 280 -25.43 20.24 -2.73
CA SER A 280 -24.13 20.20 -2.09
C SER A 280 -23.34 18.98 -2.55
N LEU A 281 -22.05 19.19 -2.87
CA LEU A 281 -21.11 18.09 -3.04
C LEU A 281 -21.01 17.28 -1.73
N PRO A 282 -20.86 15.95 -1.80
CA PRO A 282 -20.61 15.13 -0.63
C PRO A 282 -19.27 15.52 -0.03
N HIS A 283 -19.32 16.06 1.19
CA HIS A 283 -18.15 16.62 1.87
C HIS A 283 -17.22 15.52 2.43
N LYS A 284 -17.72 14.29 2.59
CA LYS A 284 -16.99 13.15 3.16
C LYS A 284 -16.99 11.95 2.20
N ASN A 285 -16.15 10.96 2.48
CA ASN A 285 -16.19 9.65 1.81
C ASN A 285 -17.33 8.77 2.38
N ASP A 286 -18.49 9.35 2.69
CA ASP A 286 -19.71 8.68 3.15
C ASP A 286 -20.47 8.12 1.94
N TRP A 287 -20.70 6.81 1.88
CA TRP A 287 -21.33 6.17 0.73
C TRP A 287 -22.82 6.51 0.63
N THR A 288 -23.56 6.55 1.74
CA THR A 288 -24.98 6.92 1.74
C THR A 288 -25.21 8.33 1.19
N GLU A 289 -24.40 9.31 1.62
CA GLU A 289 -24.49 10.66 1.08
C GLU A 289 -24.08 10.71 -0.39
N PHE A 290 -23.01 9.99 -0.76
CA PHE A 290 -22.54 9.92 -2.13
C PHE A 290 -23.60 9.28 -3.05
N LYS A 291 -24.27 8.20 -2.62
CA LYS A 291 -25.40 7.56 -3.29
C LYS A 291 -26.55 8.53 -3.53
N ALA A 292 -26.91 9.33 -2.53
CA ALA A 292 -27.92 10.37 -2.69
C ALA A 292 -27.52 11.39 -3.77
N PHE A 293 -26.25 11.80 -3.78
CA PHE A 293 -25.70 12.68 -4.82
C PHE A 293 -25.76 12.03 -6.22
N LEU A 294 -25.36 10.76 -6.36
CA LEU A 294 -25.42 10.00 -7.61
C LEU A 294 -26.85 9.92 -8.16
N LEU A 295 -27.82 9.60 -7.30
CA LEU A 295 -29.24 9.51 -7.66
C LEU A 295 -29.82 10.87 -8.06
N SER A 296 -29.35 11.96 -7.46
CA SER A 296 -29.83 13.32 -7.75
C SER A 296 -29.27 13.88 -9.06
N TYR A 297 -28.00 13.62 -9.38
CA TYR A 297 -27.30 14.22 -10.53
C TYR A 297 -27.23 13.31 -11.75
N GLY A 298 -27.46 12.00 -11.59
CA GLY A 298 -27.29 11.02 -12.66
C GLY A 298 -25.92 11.14 -13.31
N LEU A 299 -25.83 11.02 -14.64
CA LEU A 299 -24.57 11.07 -15.38
C LEU A 299 -23.68 12.28 -15.10
N GLY A 300 -24.25 13.42 -14.66
CA GLY A 300 -23.47 14.61 -14.29
C GLY A 300 -22.51 14.40 -13.10
N SER A 301 -22.70 13.35 -12.30
CA SER A 301 -21.81 13.00 -11.18
C SER A 301 -20.77 11.92 -11.51
N LEU A 302 -20.73 11.40 -12.73
CA LEU A 302 -19.89 10.25 -13.08
C LEU A 302 -18.40 10.51 -12.87
N ASP A 303 -17.89 11.66 -13.30
CA ASP A 303 -16.45 11.94 -13.20
C ASP A 303 -16.00 12.02 -11.74
N LEU A 304 -16.83 12.62 -10.89
CA LEU A 304 -16.61 12.62 -9.45
C LEU A 304 -16.64 11.18 -8.91
N PHE A 305 -17.59 10.36 -9.37
CA PHE A 305 -17.67 8.96 -8.94
C PHE A 305 -16.43 8.18 -9.35
N LYS A 306 -15.99 8.27 -10.60
CA LYS A 306 -14.73 7.65 -11.08
C LYS A 306 -13.55 8.08 -10.20
N SER A 307 -13.44 9.37 -9.86
CA SER A 307 -12.33 9.84 -9.02
C SER A 307 -12.34 9.31 -7.58
N LYS A 308 -13.49 8.88 -7.07
CA LYS A 308 -13.67 8.39 -5.69
C LYS A 308 -14.00 6.89 -5.61
N PHE A 309 -14.15 6.19 -6.74
CA PHE A 309 -14.68 4.82 -6.78
C PHE A 309 -13.84 3.86 -5.94
N SER A 310 -12.52 3.96 -5.98
CA SER A 310 -11.62 3.13 -5.17
C SER A 310 -11.89 3.21 -3.66
N LYS A 311 -12.52 4.30 -3.18
CA LYS A 311 -12.94 4.47 -1.78
C LYS A 311 -14.22 3.71 -1.40
N PHE A 312 -14.91 3.14 -2.39
CA PHE A 312 -16.19 2.46 -2.23
C PHE A 312 -16.23 1.11 -2.95
N ALA A 313 -15.19 0.74 -3.70
CA ALA A 313 -15.17 -0.43 -4.58
C ALA A 313 -15.33 -1.76 -3.84
N ASP A 314 -15.18 -1.78 -2.52
CA ASP A 314 -15.44 -2.92 -1.67
C ASP A 314 -16.93 -3.07 -1.28
N LEU A 315 -17.78 -2.11 -1.63
CA LEU A 315 -19.24 -2.13 -1.43
C LEU A 315 -19.95 -2.62 -2.71
N ASP A 316 -20.81 -3.61 -2.56
CA ASP A 316 -21.55 -4.25 -3.67
C ASP A 316 -22.37 -3.21 -4.45
N GLU A 317 -23.10 -2.35 -3.73
CA GLU A 317 -23.89 -1.29 -4.32
C GLU A 317 -23.04 -0.34 -5.19
N ALA A 318 -21.82 0.00 -4.76
CA ALA A 318 -20.98 0.93 -5.51
C ALA A 318 -20.56 0.35 -6.86
N ILE A 319 -20.23 -0.95 -6.91
CA ILE A 319 -19.97 -1.66 -8.17
C ILE A 319 -21.21 -1.65 -9.06
N SER A 320 -22.39 -1.93 -8.50
CA SER A 320 -23.65 -1.92 -9.25
C SER A 320 -23.96 -0.52 -9.82
N PHE A 321 -23.81 0.54 -9.03
CA PHE A 321 -23.97 1.91 -9.49
C PHE A 321 -23.00 2.25 -10.62
N TYR A 322 -21.74 1.83 -10.49
CA TYR A 322 -20.74 2.07 -11.54
C TYR A 322 -21.18 1.42 -12.85
N MET A 323 -21.61 0.15 -12.81
CA MET A 323 -22.12 -0.55 -13.99
C MET A 323 -23.37 0.09 -14.59
N ILE A 324 -24.31 0.57 -13.77
CA ILE A 324 -25.51 1.26 -14.26
C ILE A 324 -25.12 2.50 -15.07
N PHE A 325 -24.21 3.33 -14.52
CA PHE A 325 -23.73 4.52 -15.20
C PHE A 325 -22.97 4.18 -16.49
N MET A 326 -22.08 3.19 -16.43
CA MET A 326 -21.31 2.76 -17.58
C MET A 326 -22.22 2.22 -18.69
N ASN A 327 -23.23 1.40 -18.37
CA ASN A 327 -24.17 0.87 -19.36
C ASN A 327 -25.05 1.94 -20.02
N GLN A 328 -25.33 3.05 -19.33
CA GLN A 328 -26.08 4.17 -19.93
C GLN A 328 -25.26 4.94 -20.97
N ILE A 329 -23.95 5.05 -20.76
CA ILE A 329 -23.03 5.81 -21.65
C ILE A 329 -22.48 4.90 -22.75
N LYS A 330 -22.22 3.64 -22.37
CA LYS A 330 -21.51 2.63 -23.12
C LYS A 330 -22.32 1.34 -23.09
N PRO A 331 -23.43 1.25 -23.85
CA PRO A 331 -24.15 -0.01 -23.95
C PRO A 331 -23.21 -1.07 -24.49
N GLN A 332 -23.21 -2.23 -23.85
CA GLN A 332 -22.35 -3.33 -24.23
C GLN A 332 -22.75 -3.84 -25.63
N ILE A 333 -21.80 -3.84 -26.56
CA ILE A 333 -22.01 -4.36 -27.91
C ILE A 333 -21.79 -5.87 -27.86
N GLU A 334 -22.77 -6.64 -28.33
CA GLU A 334 -22.65 -8.10 -28.38
C GLU A 334 -21.93 -8.53 -29.67
N ASN A 335 -20.62 -8.70 -29.58
CA ASN A 335 -19.87 -9.42 -30.61
C ASN A 335 -19.86 -10.93 -30.28
N SER A 336 -20.13 -11.79 -31.27
CA SER A 336 -19.88 -13.24 -31.10
C SER A 336 -18.39 -13.45 -30.87
N LEU A 337 -17.93 -14.22 -29.89
CA LEU A 337 -16.51 -14.47 -29.62
C LEU A 337 -16.06 -15.89 -30.01
N GLU A 338 -16.84 -16.60 -30.81
CA GLU A 338 -16.64 -18.03 -31.10
C GLU A 338 -15.30 -18.38 -31.78
N ASP A 339 -14.75 -17.44 -32.56
CA ASP A 339 -13.47 -17.55 -33.26
C ASP A 339 -12.29 -16.98 -32.45
N VAL A 340 -12.51 -16.56 -31.20
CA VAL A 340 -11.49 -15.99 -30.33
C VAL A 340 -11.01 -17.03 -29.32
N SER A 341 -9.69 -17.13 -29.17
CA SER A 341 -9.09 -17.86 -28.06
C SER A 341 -7.84 -17.16 -27.54
N VAL A 342 -7.55 -17.34 -26.26
CA VAL A 342 -6.36 -16.79 -25.61
C VAL A 342 -5.58 -17.94 -24.99
N THR A 343 -4.37 -18.19 -25.49
CA THR A 343 -3.43 -19.12 -24.85
C THR A 343 -2.51 -18.32 -23.94
N VAL A 344 -2.54 -18.63 -22.63
CA VAL A 344 -1.62 -18.05 -21.64
C VAL A 344 -0.43 -18.98 -21.53
N VAL A 345 0.60 -18.73 -22.33
CA VAL A 345 1.80 -19.58 -22.40
C VAL A 345 2.57 -19.48 -21.08
N GLY A 346 2.70 -18.26 -20.54
CA GLY A 346 3.31 -18.02 -19.23
C GLY A 346 2.77 -16.74 -18.57
N GLY A 347 3.04 -16.60 -17.27
CA GLY A 347 2.52 -15.51 -16.45
C GLY A 347 1.01 -15.62 -16.13
N GLY A 348 0.42 -16.82 -16.16
CA GLY A 348 -1.00 -17.01 -15.87
C GLY A 348 -1.32 -17.00 -14.38
N ASN A 349 -0.76 -17.98 -13.64
CA ASN A 349 -1.00 -18.16 -12.20
C ASN A 349 0.21 -17.80 -11.31
N LYS A 350 1.20 -17.10 -11.87
CA LYS A 350 2.40 -16.65 -11.15
C LYS A 350 2.95 -15.37 -11.82
N ILE A 351 3.81 -14.67 -11.09
CA ILE A 351 4.62 -13.55 -11.62
C ILE A 351 5.83 -14.14 -12.34
N GLY A 352 6.22 -13.58 -13.48
CA GLY A 352 7.32 -14.09 -14.30
C GLY A 352 6.87 -14.85 -15.55
N GLY A 353 7.70 -14.77 -16.60
CA GLY A 353 7.50 -15.51 -17.85
C GLY A 353 6.27 -15.10 -18.64
N SER A 354 5.83 -13.84 -18.55
CA SER A 354 4.64 -13.33 -19.24
C SER A 354 4.73 -13.59 -20.74
N CYS A 355 3.76 -14.34 -21.27
CA CYS A 355 3.60 -14.58 -22.70
C CYS A 355 2.19 -15.04 -23.01
N ILE A 356 1.54 -14.31 -23.90
CA ILE A 356 0.14 -14.52 -24.27
C ILE A 356 0.05 -14.61 -25.79
N VAL A 357 -0.66 -15.61 -26.29
CA VAL A 357 -0.98 -15.75 -27.72
C VAL A 357 -2.47 -15.56 -27.90
N LEU A 358 -2.85 -14.42 -28.48
CA LEU A 358 -4.22 -14.08 -28.85
C LEU A 358 -4.50 -14.62 -30.26
N THR A 359 -5.55 -15.42 -30.40
CA THR A 359 -5.99 -15.98 -31.68
C THR A 359 -7.37 -15.47 -32.04
N VAL A 360 -7.55 -15.00 -33.27
CA VAL A 360 -8.84 -14.61 -33.85
C VAL A 360 -8.93 -15.19 -35.27
N GLY A 361 -9.75 -16.23 -35.45
CA GLY A 361 -9.72 -17.05 -36.66
C GLY A 361 -8.36 -17.74 -36.83
N ASP A 362 -7.78 -17.67 -38.03
CA ASP A 362 -6.47 -18.26 -38.37
C ASP A 362 -5.28 -17.28 -38.21
N SER A 363 -5.45 -16.26 -37.38
CA SER A 363 -4.43 -15.22 -37.13
C SER A 363 -4.04 -15.19 -35.67
N HIS A 364 -2.75 -15.03 -35.40
CA HIS A 364 -2.16 -15.19 -34.07
C HIS A 364 -1.25 -14.00 -33.75
N LEU A 365 -1.49 -13.37 -32.60
CA LEU A 365 -0.70 -12.26 -32.11
C LEU A 365 -0.08 -12.63 -30.76
N MET A 366 1.25 -12.57 -30.67
CA MET A 366 1.98 -12.79 -29.42
C MET A 366 2.18 -11.47 -28.67
N ILE A 367 1.99 -11.50 -27.36
CA ILE A 367 2.19 -10.36 -26.47
C ILE A 367 3.16 -10.80 -25.39
N ASP A 368 4.31 -10.13 -25.36
CA ASP A 368 5.47 -10.41 -24.51
C ASP A 368 6.07 -11.83 -24.67
N ALA A 369 7.33 -11.95 -24.25
CA ALA A 369 8.01 -13.23 -24.07
C ALA A 369 9.04 -13.08 -22.94
N GLY A 370 8.56 -13.20 -21.70
CA GLY A 370 9.33 -13.07 -20.48
C GLY A 370 10.24 -14.22 -20.11
N SER A 371 11.06 -14.02 -19.08
CA SER A 371 11.74 -15.11 -18.36
C SER A 371 11.13 -15.34 -16.98
N PHE A 372 11.21 -16.57 -16.47
CA PHE A 372 10.90 -16.84 -15.07
C PHE A 372 12.08 -16.40 -14.21
N VAL A 373 11.89 -15.35 -13.42
CA VAL A 373 12.88 -14.83 -12.48
C VAL A 373 12.63 -15.53 -11.14
N ASN A 374 13.66 -16.15 -10.54
CA ASN A 374 13.64 -16.83 -9.24
C ASN A 374 13.13 -18.29 -9.19
N THR A 375 13.11 -19.04 -10.30
CA THR A 375 12.78 -20.48 -10.28
C THR A 375 14.01 -21.36 -10.53
N THR A 376 14.01 -22.58 -9.98
CA THR A 376 14.96 -23.66 -10.33
C THR A 376 14.67 -24.30 -11.69
N GLU A 377 13.54 -23.95 -12.31
CA GLU A 377 13.07 -24.41 -13.61
C GLU A 377 13.64 -23.58 -14.78
N SER A 378 13.34 -23.98 -16.03
CA SER A 378 13.75 -23.26 -17.25
C SER A 378 13.46 -21.76 -17.14
N GLN A 379 14.48 -20.94 -17.35
CA GLN A 379 14.34 -19.48 -17.39
C GLN A 379 13.58 -18.99 -18.63
N ILE A 380 13.35 -19.87 -19.62
CA ILE A 380 12.75 -19.55 -20.91
C ILE A 380 11.35 -20.16 -21.00
N ILE A 381 10.45 -19.47 -21.70
CA ILE A 381 9.07 -19.90 -21.96
C ILE A 381 9.01 -21.23 -22.72
N ASP A 382 8.04 -22.07 -22.34
CA ASP A 382 7.69 -23.31 -23.02
C ASP A 382 6.50 -23.10 -23.98
N PHE A 383 6.77 -23.21 -25.28
CA PHE A 383 5.76 -23.06 -26.35
C PHE A 383 4.97 -24.34 -26.64
N THR A 384 5.10 -25.41 -25.84
CA THR A 384 4.37 -26.67 -26.04
C THR A 384 2.85 -26.44 -26.14
N SER A 385 2.29 -25.56 -25.32
CA SER A 385 0.85 -25.25 -25.30
C SER A 385 0.30 -24.70 -26.63
N ILE A 386 1.08 -23.94 -27.39
CA ILE A 386 0.67 -23.47 -28.73
C ILE A 386 0.98 -24.52 -29.81
N ASN A 387 2.06 -25.28 -29.67
CA ASN A 387 2.43 -26.36 -30.59
C ASN A 387 1.39 -27.48 -30.59
N GLU A 388 0.81 -27.83 -29.43
CA GLU A 388 -0.26 -28.82 -29.30
C GLU A 388 -1.55 -28.40 -30.03
N ARG A 389 -1.73 -27.09 -30.26
CA ARG A 389 -2.81 -26.53 -31.10
C ARG A 389 -2.47 -26.50 -32.59
N GLY A 390 -1.29 -26.96 -32.98
CA GLY A 390 -0.79 -26.88 -34.34
C GLY A 390 -0.35 -25.47 -34.75
N ILE A 391 -0.10 -24.57 -33.79
CA ILE A 391 0.39 -23.22 -34.03
C ILE A 391 1.89 -23.20 -33.74
N THR A 392 2.69 -22.82 -34.74
CA THR A 392 4.14 -22.64 -34.60
C THR A 392 4.50 -21.16 -34.51
N LEU A 393 5.77 -20.84 -34.19
CA LEU A 393 6.25 -19.45 -34.22
C LEU A 393 6.15 -18.81 -35.62
N GLU A 394 6.20 -19.60 -36.69
CA GLU A 394 6.03 -19.14 -38.07
C GLU A 394 4.57 -18.73 -38.38
N ASP A 395 3.61 -19.21 -37.59
CA ASP A 395 2.20 -18.84 -37.71
C ASP A 395 1.85 -17.56 -36.95
N ILE A 396 2.74 -17.07 -36.10
CA ILE A 396 2.54 -15.82 -35.34
C ILE A 396 2.72 -14.63 -36.28
N ASP A 397 1.70 -13.80 -36.41
CA ASP A 397 1.72 -12.63 -37.29
C ASP A 397 2.72 -11.56 -36.78
N ALA A 398 2.81 -11.41 -35.46
CA ALA A 398 3.75 -10.50 -34.79
C ALA A 398 3.86 -10.76 -33.28
N LEU A 399 4.94 -10.25 -32.70
CA LEU A 399 5.16 -10.13 -31.25
C LEU A 399 5.16 -8.65 -30.84
N ILE A 400 4.30 -8.27 -29.90
CA ILE A 400 4.24 -6.92 -29.33
C ILE A 400 4.79 -6.94 -27.90
N ILE A 401 5.66 -6.00 -27.59
CA ILE A 401 6.37 -5.91 -26.31
C ILE A 401 5.77 -4.77 -25.50
N THR A 402 5.21 -5.09 -24.33
CA THR A 402 4.53 -4.12 -23.47
C THR A 402 5.53 -3.19 -22.78
N HIS A 403 6.58 -3.75 -22.19
CA HIS A 403 7.60 -2.99 -21.47
C HIS A 403 8.90 -3.80 -21.26
N ALA A 404 9.90 -3.17 -20.66
CA ALA A 404 11.28 -3.67 -20.65
C ALA A 404 11.71 -4.46 -19.38
N HIS A 405 10.79 -4.93 -18.55
CA HIS A 405 11.16 -5.82 -17.44
C HIS A 405 11.42 -7.24 -17.93
N MET A 406 12.31 -7.96 -17.22
CA MET A 406 12.85 -9.26 -17.66
C MET A 406 11.79 -10.35 -17.78
N ASP A 407 10.81 -10.33 -16.91
CA ASP A 407 9.61 -11.15 -16.92
C ASP A 407 8.65 -10.87 -18.09
N HIS A 408 8.96 -9.89 -18.95
CA HIS A 408 8.25 -9.63 -20.20
C HIS A 408 9.14 -9.74 -21.46
N ILE A 409 10.47 -9.63 -21.30
CA ILE A 409 11.42 -9.60 -22.43
C ILE A 409 12.45 -10.72 -22.48
N GLY A 410 12.63 -11.46 -21.38
CA GLY A 410 13.79 -12.32 -21.16
C GLY A 410 13.91 -13.51 -22.12
N SER A 411 12.81 -13.92 -22.75
CA SER A 411 12.79 -14.98 -23.75
C SER A 411 12.82 -14.46 -25.20
N ILE A 412 12.66 -13.15 -25.43
CA ILE A 412 12.59 -12.58 -26.80
C ILE A 412 13.83 -12.93 -27.65
N PRO A 413 15.09 -12.88 -27.15
CA PRO A 413 16.24 -13.27 -27.96
C PRO A 413 16.18 -14.73 -28.44
N PHE A 414 15.58 -15.62 -27.65
CA PHE A 414 15.40 -17.03 -27.99
C PHE A 414 14.25 -17.24 -28.98
N VAL A 415 13.17 -16.45 -28.86
CA VAL A 415 12.10 -16.41 -29.88
C VAL A 415 12.68 -15.98 -31.23
N HIS A 416 13.47 -14.91 -31.26
CA HIS A 416 14.13 -14.46 -32.48
C HIS A 416 15.10 -15.49 -33.05
N GLN A 417 15.81 -16.23 -32.20
CA GLN A 417 16.68 -17.33 -32.64
C GLN A 417 15.89 -18.48 -33.29
N GLN A 418 14.67 -18.76 -32.83
CA GLN A 418 13.81 -19.81 -33.37
C GLN A 418 13.05 -19.36 -34.62
N CYS A 419 12.72 -18.07 -34.72
CA CYS A 419 12.06 -17.46 -35.88
C CYS A 419 12.64 -16.06 -36.14
N GLU A 420 13.66 -15.98 -37.00
CA GLU A 420 14.38 -14.72 -37.25
C GLU A 420 13.50 -13.66 -37.92
N ASP A 421 12.55 -14.09 -38.77
CA ASP A 421 11.68 -13.22 -39.57
C ASP A 421 10.41 -12.74 -38.82
N LEU A 422 10.19 -13.17 -37.58
CA LEU A 422 9.01 -12.78 -36.79
C LEU A 422 8.98 -11.26 -36.57
N PRO A 423 7.95 -10.53 -37.04
CA PRO A 423 7.86 -9.10 -36.81
C PRO A 423 7.69 -8.77 -35.32
N MET A 424 8.58 -7.94 -34.78
CA MET A 424 8.55 -7.52 -33.37
C MET A 424 8.33 -6.01 -33.24
N PHE A 425 7.49 -5.60 -32.29
CA PHE A 425 7.11 -4.20 -32.08
C PHE A 425 7.27 -3.77 -30.62
N ALA A 426 7.87 -2.61 -30.39
CA ALA A 426 8.00 -1.99 -29.08
C ALA A 426 8.01 -0.46 -29.17
N THR A 427 7.77 0.24 -28.06
CA THR A 427 8.07 1.67 -28.01
C THR A 427 9.57 1.93 -28.07
N SER A 428 9.98 3.13 -28.53
CA SER A 428 11.39 3.51 -28.60
C SER A 428 12.08 3.44 -27.23
N GLN A 429 11.39 3.88 -26.17
CA GLN A 429 11.89 3.82 -24.80
C GLN A 429 12.02 2.36 -24.33
N THR A 430 11.01 1.52 -24.58
CA THR A 430 11.07 0.09 -24.25
C THR A 430 12.25 -0.58 -24.95
N LYS A 431 12.44 -0.38 -26.26
CA LYS A 431 13.57 -0.95 -27.01
C LYS A 431 14.94 -0.52 -26.45
N GLN A 432 15.10 0.74 -26.09
CA GLN A 432 16.35 1.24 -25.50
C GLN A 432 16.61 0.68 -24.09
N LEU A 433 15.56 0.52 -23.28
CA LEU A 433 15.66 -0.09 -21.96
C LEU A 433 15.92 -1.60 -22.05
N MET A 434 15.27 -2.28 -22.99
CA MET A 434 15.52 -3.69 -23.30
C MET A 434 16.99 -3.95 -23.61
N TRP A 435 17.63 -3.07 -24.39
CA TRP A 435 19.07 -3.19 -24.66
C TRP A 435 19.88 -3.24 -23.37
N LEU A 436 19.64 -2.33 -22.42
CA LEU A 436 20.33 -2.35 -21.13
C LEU A 436 20.06 -3.64 -20.35
N MET A 437 18.79 -4.05 -20.26
CA MET A 437 18.37 -5.19 -19.44
C MET A 437 18.88 -6.53 -19.99
N LEU A 438 18.74 -6.77 -21.29
CA LEU A 438 19.20 -7.99 -21.96
C LEU A 438 20.73 -8.10 -21.99
N ARG A 439 21.45 -6.97 -22.06
CA ARG A 439 22.93 -6.96 -21.95
C ARG A 439 23.42 -7.37 -20.57
N GLU A 440 22.65 -7.13 -19.52
CA GLU A 440 23.00 -7.67 -18.20
C GLU A 440 22.80 -9.18 -18.15
N GLN A 441 21.73 -9.71 -18.74
CA GLN A 441 21.49 -11.15 -18.85
C GLN A 441 22.62 -11.85 -19.64
N GLU A 442 23.09 -11.26 -20.75
CA GLU A 442 24.22 -11.77 -21.55
C GLU A 442 25.51 -12.00 -20.76
N LYS A 443 25.72 -11.31 -19.63
CA LYS A 443 26.92 -11.52 -18.80
C LYS A 443 26.90 -12.89 -18.12
N PHE A 444 25.72 -13.44 -17.87
CA PHE A 444 25.50 -14.68 -17.14
C PHE A 444 25.04 -15.82 -18.06
N ASP A 445 24.46 -15.50 -19.22
CA ASP A 445 24.02 -16.47 -20.22
C ASP A 445 25.05 -16.60 -21.37
N GLN A 446 25.72 -17.76 -21.43
CA GLN A 446 26.73 -18.03 -22.45
C GLN A 446 26.15 -18.11 -23.87
N GLU A 447 24.92 -18.61 -24.03
CA GLU A 447 24.32 -18.77 -25.34
C GLU A 447 24.01 -17.41 -25.96
N LEU A 448 23.36 -16.52 -25.20
CA LEU A 448 23.11 -15.14 -25.63
C LEU A 448 24.41 -14.44 -26.03
N ARG A 449 25.46 -14.57 -25.20
CA ARG A 449 26.76 -13.93 -25.41
C ARG A 449 27.48 -14.43 -26.66
N VAL A 450 27.56 -15.74 -26.86
CA VAL A 450 28.33 -16.34 -27.98
C VAL A 450 27.63 -16.09 -29.30
N LYS A 451 26.30 -16.11 -29.33
CA LYS A 451 25.51 -15.94 -30.56
C LYS A 451 25.15 -14.49 -30.86
N SER A 452 25.48 -13.56 -29.96
CA SER A 452 25.18 -12.12 -30.06
C SER A 452 23.68 -11.86 -30.31
N LEU A 453 22.82 -12.65 -29.66
CA LEU A 453 21.39 -12.71 -29.95
C LEU A 453 20.67 -11.41 -29.60
N VAL A 454 21.13 -10.68 -28.58
CA VAL A 454 20.51 -9.42 -28.16
C VAL A 454 20.61 -8.38 -29.28
N ASP A 455 21.79 -8.20 -29.89
CA ASP A 455 21.96 -7.22 -30.97
C ASP A 455 21.11 -7.57 -32.20
N LYS A 456 21.08 -8.85 -32.60
CA LYS A 456 20.28 -9.31 -33.74
C LYS A 456 18.79 -9.08 -33.51
N CYS A 457 18.31 -9.50 -32.34
CA CYS A 457 16.92 -9.33 -31.94
C CYS A 457 16.51 -7.85 -31.94
N LEU A 458 17.30 -6.98 -31.30
CA LEU A 458 16.98 -5.54 -31.19
C LEU A 458 16.94 -4.84 -32.56
N VAL A 459 17.78 -5.24 -33.52
CA VAL A 459 17.74 -4.69 -34.88
C VAL A 459 16.42 -5.02 -35.57
N ASN A 460 15.83 -6.19 -35.28
CA ASN A 460 14.57 -6.62 -35.87
C ASN A 460 13.30 -6.06 -35.16
N ILE A 461 13.47 -5.32 -34.06
CA ILE A 461 12.35 -4.65 -33.38
C ILE A 461 12.03 -3.32 -34.08
N THR A 462 10.80 -3.21 -34.58
CA THR A 462 10.24 -1.98 -35.13
C THR A 462 9.73 -1.09 -34.00
N GLU A 463 10.17 0.18 -34.00
CA GLU A 463 9.72 1.17 -33.04
C GLU A 463 8.34 1.73 -33.43
N VAL A 464 7.40 1.67 -32.51
CA VAL A 464 6.01 2.12 -32.68
C VAL A 464 5.63 3.15 -31.62
N ASN A 465 4.58 3.94 -31.87
CA ASN A 465 4.19 5.06 -31.02
C ASN A 465 2.74 5.01 -30.52
N LYS A 466 1.75 5.40 -31.33
CA LYS A 466 0.35 5.58 -30.91
C LYS A 466 -0.56 4.51 -31.48
N GLU A 467 -0.64 4.43 -32.81
CA GLU A 467 -1.55 3.51 -33.50
C GLU A 467 -0.84 2.97 -34.75
N PHE A 468 -1.00 1.68 -35.00
CA PHE A 468 -0.43 1.01 -36.17
C PHE A 468 -1.22 -0.25 -36.53
N THR A 469 -0.94 -0.82 -37.69
CA THR A 469 -1.61 -2.03 -38.16
C THR A 469 -0.60 -3.11 -38.51
N ILE A 470 -0.94 -4.36 -38.21
CA ILE A 470 -0.14 -5.53 -38.53
C ILE A 470 -0.95 -6.37 -39.52
N ASN A 471 -0.34 -6.70 -40.67
CA ASN A 471 -0.96 -7.60 -41.63
C ASN A 471 -0.97 -9.01 -41.06
N SER A 472 -2.05 -9.74 -41.30
CA SER A 472 -2.19 -11.15 -40.91
C SER A 472 -2.64 -11.97 -42.11
N LYS A 473 -2.64 -13.31 -41.98
CA LYS A 473 -3.21 -14.20 -43.01
C LYS A 473 -4.62 -13.77 -43.44
N GLU A 474 -5.44 -13.34 -42.49
CA GLU A 474 -6.79 -12.83 -42.73
C GLU A 474 -7.00 -11.41 -42.17
N GLY A 475 -7.08 -10.41 -43.05
CA GLY A 475 -7.28 -9.02 -42.64
C GLY A 475 -6.07 -8.44 -41.93
N LYS A 476 -6.30 -7.55 -40.97
CA LYS A 476 -5.26 -6.83 -40.23
C LYS A 476 -5.61 -6.72 -38.75
N TRP A 477 -4.59 -6.70 -37.92
CA TRP A 477 -4.68 -6.25 -36.53
C TRP A 477 -4.58 -4.74 -36.50
N GLU A 478 -5.50 -4.06 -35.82
CA GLU A 478 -5.39 -2.63 -35.51
C GLU A 478 -4.97 -2.50 -34.05
N ILE A 479 -3.80 -1.90 -33.82
CA ILE A 479 -3.19 -1.79 -32.50
C ILE A 479 -3.13 -0.33 -32.11
N LYS A 480 -3.65 -0.02 -30.92
CA LYS A 480 -3.48 1.28 -30.25
C LYS A 480 -2.73 1.09 -28.95
N LEU A 481 -1.66 1.86 -28.79
CA LEU A 481 -0.82 1.92 -27.61
C LEU A 481 -1.31 3.03 -26.69
N ILE A 482 -1.45 2.71 -25.40
CA ILE A 482 -1.83 3.66 -24.35
C ILE A 482 -0.77 3.54 -23.25
N GLU A 483 -0.24 4.65 -22.75
CA GLU A 483 0.73 4.61 -21.65
C GLU A 483 0.14 3.88 -20.43
N SER A 484 0.82 2.85 -19.92
CA SER A 484 0.32 2.04 -18.80
C SER A 484 0.65 2.65 -17.44
N GLY A 485 1.57 3.61 -17.39
CA GLY A 485 2.00 4.26 -16.16
C GLY A 485 2.81 3.40 -15.21
N HIS A 486 3.32 2.25 -15.68
CA HIS A 486 4.18 1.36 -14.90
C HIS A 486 5.65 1.82 -14.88
N ILE A 487 6.30 1.83 -16.05
CA ILE A 487 7.66 2.35 -16.27
C ILE A 487 7.71 3.17 -17.57
N ARG A 488 8.82 3.90 -17.81
CA ARG A 488 8.96 4.67 -19.05
C ARG A 488 8.93 3.75 -20.27
N GLY A 489 8.06 4.08 -21.23
CA GLY A 489 7.83 3.30 -22.43
C GLY A 489 6.81 2.17 -22.30
N ALA A 490 6.34 1.89 -21.08
CA ALA A 490 5.35 0.84 -20.84
C ALA A 490 3.99 1.20 -21.44
N ILE A 491 3.37 0.23 -22.11
CA ILE A 491 2.10 0.42 -22.79
C ILE A 491 1.09 -0.68 -22.43
N SER A 492 -0.17 -0.28 -22.44
CA SER A 492 -1.33 -1.14 -22.59
C SER A 492 -1.77 -1.13 -24.06
N LEU A 493 -2.38 -2.23 -24.50
CA LEU A 493 -2.77 -2.49 -25.88
C LEU A 493 -4.29 -2.49 -26.00
N LEU A 494 -4.83 -1.66 -26.88
CA LEU A 494 -6.17 -1.83 -27.42
C LEU A 494 -6.03 -2.47 -28.82
N ILE A 495 -6.49 -3.71 -28.92
CA ILE A 495 -6.35 -4.55 -30.12
C ILE A 495 -7.74 -4.70 -30.75
N LYS A 496 -7.86 -4.37 -32.04
CA LYS A 496 -9.07 -4.62 -32.82
C LYS A 496 -8.79 -5.53 -34.00
N LYS A 497 -9.64 -6.55 -34.16
CA LYS A 497 -9.61 -7.45 -35.32
C LYS A 497 -10.99 -8.07 -35.54
N ASN A 498 -11.45 -8.12 -36.80
CA ASN A 498 -12.73 -8.73 -37.17
C ASN A 498 -13.93 -8.23 -36.34
N GLY A 499 -13.94 -6.93 -35.99
CA GLY A 499 -14.96 -6.32 -35.14
C GLY A 499 -14.81 -6.58 -33.64
N LYS A 500 -13.87 -7.43 -33.22
CA LYS A 500 -13.57 -7.74 -31.81
C LYS A 500 -12.60 -6.72 -31.24
N THR A 501 -12.77 -6.40 -29.97
CA THR A 501 -11.90 -5.49 -29.25
C THR A 501 -11.36 -6.18 -27.99
N ILE A 502 -10.04 -6.30 -27.90
CA ILE A 502 -9.35 -6.90 -26.76
C ILE A 502 -8.46 -5.83 -26.13
N PHE A 503 -8.52 -5.69 -24.81
CA PHE A 503 -7.63 -4.79 -24.07
C PHE A 503 -6.63 -5.60 -23.25
N VAL A 504 -5.34 -5.36 -23.43
CA VAL A 504 -4.28 -6.01 -22.66
C VAL A 504 -3.51 -4.96 -21.89
N THR A 505 -3.47 -5.07 -20.56
CA THR A 505 -2.90 -3.99 -19.74
C THR A 505 -1.36 -3.95 -19.78
N GLY A 506 -0.71 -5.13 -19.90
CA GLY A 506 0.65 -5.30 -19.40
C GLY A 506 0.69 -5.00 -17.90
N ASP A 507 1.86 -4.63 -17.39
CA ASP A 507 1.95 -4.03 -16.05
C ASP A 507 1.55 -2.55 -16.11
N TYR A 508 0.76 -2.10 -15.13
CA TYR A 508 0.18 -0.75 -15.16
C TYR A 508 -0.07 -0.17 -13.77
N SER A 509 -0.09 1.17 -13.70
CA SER A 509 -0.61 1.91 -12.56
C SER A 509 -1.52 3.03 -13.05
N VAL A 510 -2.65 3.22 -12.40
CA VAL A 510 -3.55 4.35 -12.68
C VAL A 510 -3.10 5.65 -11.99
N LEU A 511 -2.19 5.56 -11.03
CA LEU A 511 -1.68 6.74 -10.33
C LEU A 511 -0.52 7.36 -11.10
N ASN A 512 -0.46 8.69 -11.13
CA ASN A 512 0.71 9.37 -11.66
C ASN A 512 1.90 9.07 -10.76
N GLN A 513 2.98 8.59 -11.35
CA GLN A 513 4.29 8.59 -10.76
C GLN A 513 5.02 9.89 -11.13
N ARG A 514 6.09 10.23 -10.42
CA ARG A 514 6.91 11.40 -10.74
C ARG A 514 7.66 11.17 -12.05
N THR A 515 8.01 9.93 -12.34
CA THR A 515 8.70 9.55 -13.58
C THR A 515 7.75 9.24 -14.72
N VAL A 516 6.50 8.82 -14.51
CA VAL A 516 5.54 8.46 -15.58
C VAL A 516 4.11 8.86 -15.25
N LYS A 517 3.31 9.20 -16.26
CA LYS A 517 1.87 9.44 -16.09
C LYS A 517 1.15 8.11 -15.92
N GLY A 518 0.15 8.08 -15.04
CA GLY A 518 -0.68 6.89 -14.82
C GLY A 518 -1.54 6.56 -16.04
N LEU A 519 -1.99 5.31 -16.15
CA LEU A 519 -2.90 4.86 -17.20
C LEU A 519 -4.17 5.73 -17.24
N ARG A 520 -4.48 6.25 -18.42
CA ARG A 520 -5.70 7.00 -18.71
C ARG A 520 -6.37 6.39 -19.92
N ILE A 521 -7.44 5.64 -19.69
CA ILE A 521 -8.23 5.02 -20.75
C ILE A 521 -9.28 6.05 -21.20
N PRO A 522 -9.29 6.44 -22.50
CA PRO A 522 -10.37 7.26 -23.05
C PRO A 522 -11.77 6.68 -22.79
N ASP A 523 -12.71 7.57 -22.49
CA ASP A 523 -14.09 7.19 -22.17
C ASP A 523 -14.87 6.61 -23.35
N ASP A 524 -14.40 6.71 -24.58
CA ASP A 524 -15.04 6.07 -25.74
C ASP A 524 -14.62 4.60 -25.93
N ILE A 525 -13.62 4.13 -25.19
CA ILE A 525 -13.12 2.75 -25.32
C ILE A 525 -13.98 1.78 -24.52
N GLN A 526 -14.28 0.65 -25.16
CA GLN A 526 -14.82 -0.58 -24.58
C GLN A 526 -13.99 -1.77 -25.10
N ALA A 527 -14.05 -2.91 -24.42
CA ALA A 527 -13.43 -4.14 -24.88
C ALA A 527 -14.36 -5.33 -24.65
N ASP A 528 -14.38 -6.30 -25.58
CA ASP A 528 -15.09 -7.57 -25.39
C ASP A 528 -14.37 -8.44 -24.33
N ILE A 529 -13.04 -8.46 -24.39
CA ILE A 529 -12.14 -9.20 -23.50
C ILE A 529 -11.11 -8.23 -22.90
N VAL A 530 -10.93 -8.29 -21.58
CA VAL A 530 -9.83 -7.60 -20.88
C VAL A 530 -8.86 -8.64 -20.33
N ILE A 531 -7.58 -8.51 -20.65
CA ILE A 531 -6.50 -9.30 -20.07
C ILE A 531 -5.67 -8.36 -19.20
N THR A 532 -5.67 -8.57 -17.88
CA THR A 532 -5.06 -7.64 -16.92
C THR A 532 -4.16 -8.34 -15.93
N GLU A 533 -3.08 -7.65 -15.54
CA GLU A 533 -2.25 -8.09 -14.40
C GLU A 533 -3.06 -8.14 -13.10
N SER A 534 -2.56 -8.90 -12.14
CA SER A 534 -3.17 -9.09 -10.83
C SER A 534 -2.15 -9.16 -9.69
N THR A 535 -0.97 -8.54 -9.89
CA THR A 535 0.17 -8.53 -8.94
C THR A 535 -0.27 -8.16 -7.52
N TYR A 536 -1.11 -7.14 -7.40
CA TYR A 536 -1.71 -6.70 -6.12
C TYR A 536 -3.24 -6.91 -6.07
N GLY A 537 -3.78 -7.80 -6.91
CA GLY A 537 -5.21 -8.10 -6.94
C GLY A 537 -5.75 -8.72 -5.65
N PHE A 538 -4.87 -9.29 -4.82
CA PHE A 538 -5.20 -9.79 -3.49
C PHE A 538 -5.23 -8.70 -2.42
N TYR A 539 -4.55 -7.56 -2.64
CA TYR A 539 -4.24 -6.59 -1.60
C TYR A 539 -5.22 -5.41 -1.63
N PRO A 540 -6.04 -5.21 -0.57
CA PRO A 540 -6.93 -4.06 -0.47
C PRO A 540 -6.15 -2.75 -0.44
N THR A 541 -6.67 -1.70 -1.10
CA THR A 541 -6.20 -0.33 -0.92
C THR A 541 -6.18 0.04 0.56
N SER A 542 -7.20 -0.43 1.29
CA SER A 542 -7.36 -0.14 2.71
C SER A 542 -6.35 -0.84 3.64
N ALA A 543 -5.53 -1.72 3.09
CA ALA A 543 -4.45 -2.35 3.83
C ALA A 543 -3.14 -1.55 3.70
N SER A 544 -3.14 -0.44 2.95
CA SER A 544 -1.98 0.43 2.76
C SER A 544 -2.33 1.88 3.09
N ILE A 545 -1.35 2.62 3.61
CA ILE A 545 -1.41 4.08 3.68
C ILE A 545 -1.31 4.70 2.28
N SER A 546 -1.87 5.90 2.12
CA SER A 546 -1.83 6.64 0.87
C SER A 546 -0.40 6.90 0.40
N ARG A 547 -0.22 7.00 -0.91
CA ARG A 547 1.10 7.21 -1.50
C ARG A 547 1.74 8.50 -1.02
N GLU A 548 0.99 9.59 -0.94
CA GLU A 548 1.46 10.89 -0.46
C GLU A 548 2.03 10.77 0.96
N ARG A 549 1.35 9.98 1.81
CA ARG A 549 1.79 9.71 3.18
C ARG A 549 3.04 8.84 3.21
N GLN A 550 3.12 7.82 2.36
CA GLN A 550 4.32 7.00 2.22
C GLN A 550 5.52 7.82 1.77
N GLU A 551 5.34 8.75 0.83
CA GLU A 551 6.40 9.67 0.39
C GLU A 551 6.82 10.59 1.53
N ALA A 552 5.88 11.12 2.33
CA ALA A 552 6.20 11.93 3.49
C ALA A 552 6.97 11.14 4.58
N MET A 553 6.54 9.91 4.87
CA MET A 553 7.23 9.01 5.79
C MET A 553 8.63 8.66 5.31
N PHE A 554 8.77 8.37 4.01
CA PHE A 554 10.07 8.11 3.38
C PHE A 554 11.06 9.25 3.61
N ILE A 555 10.64 10.49 3.32
CA ILE A 555 11.50 11.67 3.47
C ILE A 555 11.79 11.94 4.94
N THR A 556 10.81 11.78 5.83
CA THR A 556 10.99 11.97 7.27
C THR A 556 12.03 10.99 7.82
N GLU A 557 11.91 9.70 7.49
CA GLU A 557 12.85 8.68 7.96
C GLU A 557 14.25 8.91 7.37
N LEU A 558 14.33 9.19 6.06
CA LEU A 558 15.60 9.50 5.39
C LEU A 558 16.33 10.65 6.10
N LEU A 559 15.65 11.75 6.39
CA LEU A 559 16.26 12.90 7.07
C LEU A 559 16.63 12.59 8.51
N SER A 560 15.80 11.87 9.26
CA SER A 560 16.09 11.44 10.63
C SER A 560 17.40 10.65 10.73
N VAL A 561 17.63 9.71 9.80
CA VAL A 561 18.86 8.90 9.75
C VAL A 561 20.07 9.76 9.40
N ILE A 562 19.92 10.71 8.47
CA ILE A 562 21.00 11.62 8.08
C ILE A 562 21.37 12.55 9.25
N GLU A 563 20.39 13.10 9.96
CA GLU A 563 20.58 14.03 11.08
C GLU A 563 21.32 13.38 12.27
N ARG A 564 21.06 12.11 12.56
CA ARG A 564 21.82 11.34 13.57
C ARG A 564 23.20 10.86 13.10
N GLY A 565 23.60 11.24 11.88
CA GLY A 565 24.91 10.95 11.33
C GLY A 565 25.06 9.55 10.72
N GLY A 566 23.96 8.92 10.31
CA GLY A 566 23.93 7.59 9.71
C GLY A 566 23.87 7.59 8.19
N THR A 567 23.96 6.39 7.60
CA THR A 567 23.77 6.15 6.17
C THR A 567 22.49 5.37 5.91
N VAL A 568 21.74 5.77 4.89
CA VAL A 568 20.54 5.07 4.41
C VAL A 568 20.87 4.27 3.17
N LEU A 569 20.61 2.96 3.21
CA LEU A 569 20.60 2.10 2.03
C LEU A 569 19.17 1.91 1.52
N ILE A 570 18.96 2.12 0.23
CA ILE A 570 17.71 1.85 -0.49
C ILE A 570 17.99 0.78 -1.54
N PRO A 571 17.72 -0.51 -1.23
CA PRO A 571 17.71 -1.56 -2.23
C PRO A 571 16.58 -1.30 -3.22
N ALA A 572 16.89 -1.17 -4.50
CA ALA A 572 15.90 -0.87 -5.52
C ALA A 572 16.08 -1.70 -6.80
N PHE A 573 14.97 -2.04 -7.44
CA PHE A 573 15.01 -2.51 -8.82
C PHE A 573 15.63 -1.43 -9.70
N ALA A 574 16.58 -1.84 -10.55
CA ALA A 574 17.34 -0.92 -11.38
C ALA A 574 16.46 -0.14 -12.36
N LEU A 575 15.37 -0.77 -12.81
CA LEU A 575 14.40 -0.23 -13.76
C LEU A 575 13.10 0.20 -13.06
N GLY A 576 12.79 1.50 -13.16
CA GLY A 576 11.57 2.12 -12.64
C GLY A 576 11.75 2.61 -11.20
N ARG A 577 11.81 1.68 -10.24
CA ARG A 577 11.79 1.99 -8.80
C ARG A 577 12.87 2.98 -8.38
N ALA A 578 14.12 2.73 -8.76
CA ALA A 578 15.23 3.58 -8.34
C ALA A 578 15.06 5.02 -8.85
N GLN A 579 14.62 5.19 -10.10
CA GLN A 579 14.40 6.51 -10.70
C GLN A 579 13.25 7.27 -10.03
N GLU A 580 12.20 6.54 -9.66
CA GLU A 580 11.09 7.11 -8.90
C GLU A 580 11.52 7.63 -7.53
N ILE A 581 12.33 6.85 -6.80
CA ILE A 581 12.89 7.27 -5.51
C ILE A 581 13.78 8.51 -5.65
N ILE A 582 14.66 8.55 -6.65
CA ILE A 582 15.50 9.72 -6.92
C ILE A 582 14.63 10.96 -7.15
N SER A 583 13.55 10.81 -7.93
CA SER A 583 12.61 11.89 -8.22
C SER A 583 11.84 12.35 -6.97
N ILE A 584 11.45 11.44 -6.08
CA ILE A 584 10.80 11.76 -4.80
C ILE A 584 11.75 12.58 -3.90
N ILE A 585 13.01 12.16 -3.75
CA ILE A 585 14.00 12.89 -2.96
C ILE A 585 14.20 14.30 -3.54
N GLN A 586 14.41 14.40 -4.85
CA GLN A 586 14.66 15.68 -5.51
C GLN A 586 13.46 16.62 -5.49
N HIS A 587 12.24 16.10 -5.54
CA HIS A 587 11.05 16.92 -5.44
C HIS A 587 10.92 17.57 -4.06
N ASN A 588 11.21 16.81 -3.00
CA ASN A 588 11.05 17.28 -1.63
C ASN A 588 12.23 18.15 -1.14
N LEU A 589 13.46 17.84 -1.55
CA LEU A 589 14.65 18.56 -1.10
C LEU A 589 15.15 19.63 -2.07
N GLN A 590 14.76 19.56 -3.36
CA GLN A 590 15.30 20.32 -4.49
C GLN A 590 16.80 20.08 -4.76
N ILE A 591 17.65 20.34 -3.77
CA ILE A 591 19.09 20.06 -3.73
C ILE A 591 19.34 19.20 -2.49
N SER A 592 19.93 18.02 -2.69
CA SER A 592 20.26 17.15 -1.55
C SER A 592 21.40 17.77 -0.73
N PRO A 593 21.24 17.96 0.59
CA PRO A 593 22.32 18.46 1.45
C PRO A 593 23.37 17.39 1.76
N PHE A 594 23.13 16.13 1.37
CA PHE A 594 24.03 14.99 1.53
C PHE A 594 24.25 14.27 0.20
N PRO A 595 25.37 13.53 0.03
CA PRO A 595 25.61 12.75 -1.18
C PRO A 595 24.61 11.59 -1.33
N ILE A 596 24.10 11.43 -2.55
CA ILE A 596 23.27 10.28 -2.95
C ILE A 596 24.08 9.45 -3.95
N TYR A 597 24.53 8.29 -3.52
CA TYR A 597 25.31 7.37 -4.32
C TYR A 597 24.42 6.42 -5.10
N LEU A 598 24.60 6.36 -6.43
CA LEU A 598 23.97 5.37 -7.29
C LEU A 598 24.95 4.24 -7.60
N ASP A 599 24.50 3.00 -7.48
CA ASP A 599 25.35 1.84 -7.77
C ASP A 599 24.61 0.67 -8.44
N GLY A 600 25.39 -0.22 -9.05
CA GLY A 600 24.89 -1.29 -9.89
C GLY A 600 24.20 -0.77 -11.16
N MET A 601 23.14 -1.45 -11.57
CA MET A 601 22.42 -1.08 -12.80
C MET A 601 21.58 0.18 -12.68
N VAL A 602 21.33 0.64 -11.45
CA VAL A 602 20.63 1.89 -11.18
C VAL A 602 21.27 3.06 -11.92
N CYS A 603 22.60 3.14 -11.97
CA CYS A 603 23.31 4.24 -12.62
C CYS A 603 22.98 4.35 -14.11
N HIS A 604 23.21 3.28 -14.88
CA HIS A 604 23.00 3.29 -16.33
C HIS A 604 21.52 3.50 -16.72
N VAL A 605 20.60 2.91 -15.96
CA VAL A 605 19.16 3.10 -16.21
C VAL A 605 18.74 4.52 -15.88
N THR A 606 19.27 5.11 -14.80
CA THR A 606 18.97 6.51 -14.43
C THR A 606 19.49 7.48 -15.47
N GLU A 607 20.68 7.26 -16.04
CA GLU A 607 21.21 8.08 -17.14
C GLU A 607 20.30 8.02 -18.38
N LEU A 608 19.75 6.84 -18.70
CA LEU A 608 18.83 6.70 -19.81
C LEU A 608 17.48 7.39 -19.52
N TYR A 609 16.92 7.21 -18.33
CA TYR A 609 15.70 7.91 -17.88
C TYR A 609 15.87 9.42 -17.89
N ASP A 610 17.01 9.92 -17.41
CA ASP A 610 17.32 11.34 -17.40
C ASP A 610 17.32 11.93 -18.82
N ARG A 611 17.83 11.19 -19.82
CA ARG A 611 17.72 11.59 -21.23
C ARG A 611 16.29 11.60 -21.73
N PHE A 612 15.49 10.58 -21.41
CA PHE A 612 14.07 10.55 -21.79
C PHE A 612 13.32 11.75 -21.22
N MET A 613 13.46 12.01 -19.92
CA MET A 613 12.79 13.12 -19.25
C MET A 613 13.22 14.48 -19.80
N ARG A 614 14.52 14.70 -20.07
CA ARG A 614 14.99 15.96 -20.68
C ARG A 614 14.41 16.22 -22.07
N ASN A 615 14.07 15.16 -22.80
CA ASN A 615 13.46 15.25 -24.14
C ASN A 615 11.94 15.45 -24.10
N ASP A 616 11.29 15.23 -22.95
CA ASP A 616 9.87 15.51 -22.79
C ASP A 616 9.63 17.03 -22.75
N SER A 617 8.69 17.51 -23.57
CA SER A 617 8.33 18.94 -23.61
C SER A 617 7.64 19.45 -22.34
N GLU A 618 7.15 18.55 -21.48
CA GLU A 618 6.38 18.89 -20.27
C GLU A 618 7.17 18.69 -18.95
N GLN A 619 8.31 17.97 -18.97
CA GLN A 619 9.05 17.61 -17.76
C GLN A 619 10.54 17.93 -17.88
N HIS A 620 10.93 19.19 -17.67
CA HIS A 620 12.34 19.58 -17.60
C HIS A 620 13.00 19.28 -16.24
N CYS A 621 12.84 18.06 -15.71
CA CYS A 621 13.49 17.64 -14.47
C CYS A 621 14.56 16.59 -14.75
N SER A 622 15.83 16.97 -14.59
CA SER A 622 16.93 16.02 -14.62
C SER A 622 16.94 15.17 -13.34
N LEU A 623 17.17 13.87 -13.47
CA LEU A 623 17.45 12.95 -12.36
C LEU A 623 18.92 13.02 -11.92
N MET A 624 19.82 13.43 -12.82
CA MET A 624 21.26 13.55 -12.56
C MET A 624 21.65 14.98 -12.12
N LYS A 625 21.00 15.50 -11.08
CA LYS A 625 21.29 16.83 -10.49
C LYS A 625 22.49 16.81 -9.54
N GLN A 626 22.90 18.00 -9.09
CA GLN A 626 23.90 18.16 -8.05
C GLN A 626 23.55 17.33 -6.81
N GLY A 627 24.53 16.57 -6.31
CA GLY A 627 24.37 15.65 -5.16
C GLY A 627 24.18 14.18 -5.55
N ILE A 628 23.84 13.87 -6.80
CA ILE A 628 23.76 12.49 -7.30
C ILE A 628 25.11 12.06 -7.85
N ILE A 629 25.66 10.96 -7.34
CA ILE A 629 27.05 10.53 -7.60
C ILE A 629 27.09 9.05 -7.97
N PRO A 630 27.61 8.67 -9.16
CA PRO A 630 27.91 7.27 -9.47
C PRO A 630 29.04 6.73 -8.57
N ALA A 631 28.72 5.81 -7.65
CA ALA A 631 29.65 5.30 -6.65
C ALA A 631 30.90 4.64 -7.29
N LYS A 632 30.68 3.94 -8.40
CA LYS A 632 31.72 3.23 -9.16
C LYS A 632 32.88 4.12 -9.59
N ASN A 633 32.62 5.40 -9.91
CA ASN A 633 33.66 6.34 -10.32
C ASN A 633 34.64 6.67 -9.19
N ILE A 634 34.24 6.44 -7.93
CA ILE A 634 35.04 6.67 -6.73
C ILE A 634 35.75 5.37 -6.37
N TYR A 635 35.02 4.29 -6.13
CA TYR A 635 35.62 3.05 -5.62
C TYR A 635 36.48 2.33 -6.66
N GLN A 636 36.39 2.64 -7.96
CA GLN A 636 37.38 2.19 -8.94
C GLN A 636 38.80 2.73 -8.66
N LYS A 637 38.93 3.85 -7.95
CA LYS A 637 40.21 4.47 -7.61
C LYS A 637 40.78 3.97 -6.28
N ILE A 638 39.90 3.73 -5.31
CA ILE A 638 40.31 3.45 -3.92
C ILE A 638 39.94 2.05 -3.43
N GLY A 639 39.12 1.30 -4.16
CA GLY A 639 38.53 0.02 -3.72
C GLY A 639 37.19 0.20 -3.00
N PHE A 640 36.32 -0.80 -3.08
CA PHE A 640 34.97 -0.76 -2.50
C PHE A 640 34.99 -0.64 -0.97
N ASP A 641 35.79 -1.49 -0.30
CA ASP A 641 35.90 -1.45 1.16
C ASP A 641 36.39 -0.08 1.65
N ASN A 642 37.42 0.47 1.02
CA ASN A 642 37.93 1.81 1.34
C ASN A 642 36.90 2.92 1.05
N PHE A 643 36.08 2.78 0.00
CA PHE A 643 35.00 3.72 -0.26
C PHE A 643 33.98 3.73 0.87
N VAL A 644 33.59 2.55 1.36
CA VAL A 644 32.66 2.47 2.49
C VAL A 644 33.31 3.04 3.75
N GLU A 645 34.49 2.53 4.15
CA GLU A 645 35.14 2.88 5.42
C GLU A 645 35.66 4.33 5.48
N GLN A 646 36.08 4.90 4.35
CA GLN A 646 36.73 6.22 4.33
C GLN A 646 35.79 7.34 3.91
N ILE A 647 34.65 7.04 3.27
CA ILE A 647 33.72 8.04 2.76
C ILE A 647 32.33 7.82 3.35
N VAL A 648 31.69 6.68 3.06
CA VAL A 648 30.30 6.40 3.50
C VAL A 648 30.15 6.37 5.02
N ASP A 649 31.12 5.82 5.75
CA ASP A 649 31.07 5.74 7.21
C ASP A 649 31.45 7.06 7.90
N LYS A 650 32.04 8.02 7.16
CA LYS A 650 32.51 9.30 7.72
C LYS A 650 31.54 10.44 7.49
N GLU A 651 30.74 10.38 6.44
CA GLU A 651 29.78 11.42 6.08
C GLU A 651 28.38 10.80 5.88
N PRO A 652 27.33 11.39 6.47
CA PRO A 652 25.96 10.90 6.28
C PRO A 652 25.59 10.88 4.80
N SER A 653 25.06 9.77 4.33
CA SER A 653 24.81 9.59 2.90
C SER A 653 23.59 8.71 2.63
N CYS A 654 23.10 8.77 1.39
CA CYS A 654 22.07 7.86 0.90
C CYS A 654 22.64 7.03 -0.26
N ILE A 655 22.38 5.73 -0.27
CA ILE A 655 22.85 4.80 -1.29
C ILE A 655 21.64 4.14 -1.94
N ILE A 656 21.51 4.26 -3.25
CA ILE A 656 20.48 3.58 -4.05
C ILE A 656 21.19 2.57 -4.95
N ALA A 657 21.00 1.29 -4.66
CA ALA A 657 21.75 0.22 -5.32
C ALA A 657 20.85 -0.95 -5.71
N SER A 658 21.20 -1.60 -6.81
CA SER A 658 20.55 -2.84 -7.26
C SER A 658 21.15 -4.08 -6.56
N SER A 659 20.38 -5.14 -6.28
CA SER A 659 18.96 -5.36 -6.60
C SER A 659 17.98 -4.84 -5.53
N GLY A 660 16.68 -4.92 -5.83
CA GLY A 660 15.62 -4.49 -4.89
C GLY A 660 15.41 -5.41 -3.68
N MET A 661 15.91 -6.65 -3.73
CA MET A 661 15.56 -7.71 -2.79
C MET A 661 16.77 -8.26 -2.00
N LEU A 662 17.93 -7.61 -2.10
CA LEU A 662 19.18 -8.01 -1.44
C LEU A 662 19.67 -9.44 -1.77
N TYR A 663 19.49 -9.93 -3.00
CA TYR A 663 20.08 -11.21 -3.38
C TYR A 663 21.62 -11.17 -3.30
N GLU A 664 22.22 -12.33 -3.00
CA GLU A 664 23.68 -12.49 -2.96
C GLU A 664 24.33 -12.14 -4.31
N GLY A 665 25.57 -11.65 -4.25
CA GLY A 665 26.30 -11.18 -5.43
C GLY A 665 25.82 -9.84 -6.01
N THR A 666 24.84 -9.17 -5.40
CA THR A 666 24.37 -7.85 -5.82
C THR A 666 25.03 -6.71 -5.04
N LYS A 667 25.08 -5.50 -5.63
CA LYS A 667 25.65 -4.32 -4.97
C LYS A 667 24.89 -3.91 -3.73
N SER A 668 23.55 -3.99 -3.76
CA SER A 668 22.71 -3.74 -2.59
C SER A 668 23.08 -4.64 -1.41
N MET A 669 23.38 -5.93 -1.66
CA MET A 669 23.81 -6.86 -0.63
C MET A 669 25.22 -6.52 -0.13
N GLU A 670 26.17 -6.18 -1.01
CA GLU A 670 27.51 -5.75 -0.56
C GLU A 670 27.47 -4.56 0.42
N TYR A 671 26.62 -3.55 0.15
CA TYR A 671 26.39 -2.45 1.10
C TYR A 671 25.67 -2.92 2.37
N ALA A 672 24.62 -3.74 2.25
CA ALA A 672 23.88 -4.25 3.40
C ALA A 672 24.81 -4.99 4.39
N LYS A 673 25.76 -5.78 3.89
CA LYS A 673 26.76 -6.48 4.72
C LYS A 673 27.62 -5.55 5.58
N LYS A 674 27.83 -4.30 5.15
CA LYS A 674 28.59 -3.29 5.89
C LYS A 674 27.72 -2.43 6.82
N LEU A 675 26.46 -2.20 6.43
CA LEU A 675 25.61 -1.21 7.10
C LEU A 675 24.68 -1.82 8.17
N LEU A 676 24.24 -3.08 8.00
CA LEU A 676 23.23 -3.73 8.87
C LEU A 676 23.62 -3.79 10.35
N GLY A 677 24.91 -3.96 10.66
CA GLY A 677 25.40 -4.13 12.03
C GLY A 677 25.53 -2.82 12.84
N ASN A 678 25.13 -1.68 12.28
CA ASN A 678 25.30 -0.36 12.92
C ASN A 678 23.96 0.35 13.08
N SER A 679 23.57 0.62 14.34
CA SER A 679 22.29 1.25 14.69
C SER A 679 22.14 2.71 14.28
N LYS A 680 23.22 3.36 13.81
CA LYS A 680 23.09 4.67 13.18
C LYS A 680 22.45 4.59 11.80
N ASN A 681 22.61 3.48 11.09
CA ASN A 681 22.19 3.31 9.72
C ASN A 681 20.74 2.87 9.60
N ALA A 682 20.20 2.93 8.39
CA ALA A 682 18.91 2.35 8.06
C ALA A 682 18.91 1.67 6.69
N ILE A 683 18.04 0.67 6.53
CA ILE A 683 17.69 0.09 5.24
C ILE A 683 16.20 0.36 4.99
N ILE A 684 15.90 1.02 3.87
CA ILE A 684 14.54 1.35 3.47
C ILE A 684 14.18 0.58 2.21
N PHE A 685 13.27 -0.38 2.34
CA PHE A 685 12.68 -1.09 1.21
C PHE A 685 11.50 -0.30 0.65
N THR A 686 11.39 -0.18 -0.68
CA THR A 686 10.43 0.72 -1.33
C THR A 686 9.51 0.03 -2.35
N GLY A 687 9.58 -1.29 -2.47
CA GLY A 687 8.82 -2.10 -3.42
C GLY A 687 8.51 -3.50 -2.91
N TYR A 688 7.98 -4.35 -3.79
CA TYR A 688 7.68 -5.74 -3.47
C TYR A 688 8.94 -6.50 -3.02
N LEU A 689 8.78 -7.36 -2.02
CA LEU A 689 9.79 -8.31 -1.56
C LEU A 689 9.20 -9.70 -1.66
N ASP A 690 9.91 -10.59 -2.34
CA ASP A 690 9.58 -12.01 -2.35
C ASP A 690 9.78 -12.59 -0.94
N GLU A 691 8.86 -13.46 -0.49
CA GLU A 691 8.89 -14.06 0.85
C GLU A 691 10.15 -14.92 1.08
N GLU A 692 10.75 -15.45 0.01
CA GLU A 692 12.00 -16.21 0.05
C GLU A 692 13.25 -15.31 -0.07
N SER A 693 13.10 -14.01 -0.32
CA SER A 693 14.24 -13.12 -0.50
C SER A 693 14.96 -12.76 0.81
N PRO A 694 16.28 -12.52 0.77
CA PRO A 694 17.01 -11.99 1.92
C PRO A 694 16.43 -10.67 2.43
N GLY A 695 15.97 -9.79 1.51
CA GLY A 695 15.29 -8.55 1.85
C GLY A 695 14.07 -8.76 2.74
N PHE A 696 13.21 -9.73 2.40
CA PHE A 696 12.05 -10.06 3.25
C PHE A 696 12.47 -10.58 4.62
N ALA A 697 13.50 -11.43 4.69
CA ALA A 697 14.03 -11.91 5.97
C ALA A 697 14.52 -10.77 6.87
N VAL A 698 15.13 -9.71 6.29
CA VAL A 698 15.51 -8.49 7.01
C VAL A 698 14.29 -7.78 7.60
N THR A 699 13.21 -7.63 6.83
CA THR A 699 11.98 -6.95 7.30
C THR A 699 11.25 -7.69 8.41
N LYS A 700 11.48 -9.00 8.58
CA LYS A 700 10.92 -9.78 9.69
C LYS A 700 11.73 -9.67 10.98
N SER A 701 12.71 -8.76 11.03
CA SER A 701 13.53 -8.45 12.20
C SER A 701 14.17 -9.69 12.83
N LEU A 702 14.59 -10.65 11.99
CA LEU A 702 15.46 -11.71 12.47
C LEU A 702 16.74 -11.05 12.98
N SER A 703 17.09 -11.29 14.25
CA SER A 703 18.31 -10.71 14.86
C SER A 703 19.57 -11.06 14.06
N ASN A 704 19.51 -12.12 13.25
CA ASN A 704 20.55 -12.54 12.35
C ASN A 704 19.99 -12.92 10.98
N ILE A 705 20.54 -12.35 9.91
CA ILE A 705 20.25 -12.76 8.53
C ILE A 705 21.29 -13.78 8.08
N PRO A 706 20.88 -14.98 7.61
CA PRO A 706 21.80 -15.93 7.02
C PRO A 706 22.35 -15.38 5.70
N ILE A 707 23.66 -15.41 5.55
CA ILE A 707 24.36 -15.04 4.32
C ILE A 707 25.36 -16.12 3.94
N GLU A 708 25.84 -16.09 2.70
CA GLU A 708 26.90 -17.01 2.30
C GLU A 708 28.14 -16.81 3.18
N GLY A 709 28.56 -17.88 3.87
CA GLY A 709 29.72 -17.85 4.77
C GLY A 709 29.45 -17.36 6.20
N GLY A 710 28.21 -17.06 6.60
CA GLY A 710 27.94 -16.68 8.00
C GLY A 710 26.54 -16.13 8.31
N LYS A 711 26.48 -15.29 9.34
CA LYS A 711 25.29 -14.54 9.77
C LYS A 711 25.66 -13.09 10.01
N ILE A 712 24.76 -12.17 9.67
CA ILE A 712 24.92 -10.74 9.98
C ILE A 712 23.90 -10.35 11.03
N GLU A 713 24.38 -9.72 12.10
CA GLU A 713 23.55 -9.12 13.12
C GLU A 713 22.84 -7.87 12.58
N VAL A 714 21.54 -7.76 12.84
CA VAL A 714 20.72 -6.62 12.42
C VAL A 714 20.58 -5.65 13.59
N SER A 715 21.26 -4.51 13.49
CA SER A 715 21.15 -3.38 14.44
C SER A 715 20.68 -2.09 13.78
N ALA A 716 20.78 -1.97 12.45
CA ALA A 716 20.26 -0.85 11.68
C ALA A 716 18.72 -0.81 11.69
N ASP A 717 18.16 0.39 11.55
CA ASP A 717 16.71 0.55 11.42
C ASP A 717 16.22 -0.02 10.09
N ILE A 718 15.11 -0.76 10.12
CA ILE A 718 14.51 -1.37 8.92
C ILE A 718 13.14 -0.76 8.70
N LEU A 719 12.97 -0.10 7.55
CA LEU A 719 11.69 0.45 7.13
C LEU A 719 11.24 -0.20 5.82
N SER A 720 9.95 -0.48 5.71
CA SER A 720 9.33 -0.96 4.47
C SER A 720 8.20 -0.03 4.07
N LEU A 721 8.34 0.57 2.90
CA LEU A 721 7.36 1.44 2.26
C LEU A 721 6.93 0.82 0.93
N ARG A 722 5.67 1.02 0.57
CA ARG A 722 4.99 0.40 -0.57
C ARG A 722 4.73 1.41 -1.67
N LEU A 723 5.78 1.90 -2.32
CA LEU A 723 5.63 2.89 -3.38
C LEU A 723 5.26 2.26 -4.75
N SER A 724 4.57 1.11 -4.77
CA SER A 724 4.36 0.24 -5.93
C SER A 724 3.95 0.96 -7.22
N ALA A 725 4.44 0.46 -8.35
CA ALA A 725 4.11 0.93 -9.70
C ALA A 725 3.03 0.08 -10.38
N HIS A 726 2.23 -0.64 -9.58
CA HIS A 726 1.15 -1.52 -10.03
C HIS A 726 -0.17 -1.05 -9.45
N ALA A 727 -1.27 -1.28 -10.17
CA ALA A 727 -2.61 -1.02 -9.69
C ALA A 727 -2.96 -1.96 -8.51
N ASN A 728 -3.57 -1.40 -7.47
CA ASN A 728 -4.12 -2.19 -6.37
C ASN A 728 -5.46 -2.84 -6.76
N ARG A 729 -6.01 -3.70 -5.89
CA ARG A 729 -7.26 -4.43 -6.15
C ARG A 729 -8.40 -3.54 -6.64
N GLU A 730 -8.70 -2.45 -5.94
CA GLU A 730 -9.82 -1.57 -6.26
C GLU A 730 -9.58 -0.77 -7.56
N GLU A 731 -8.33 -0.37 -7.82
CA GLU A 731 -7.94 0.27 -9.08
C GLU A 731 -8.06 -0.69 -10.28
N ILE A 732 -7.72 -1.97 -10.10
CA ILE A 732 -7.94 -2.99 -11.13
C ILE A 732 -9.43 -3.18 -11.39
N VAL A 733 -10.25 -3.30 -10.35
CA VAL A 733 -11.71 -3.38 -10.48
C VAL A 733 -12.24 -2.18 -11.26
N GLN A 734 -11.83 -0.96 -10.90
CA GLN A 734 -12.25 0.25 -11.59
C GLN A 734 -11.87 0.25 -13.08
N THR A 735 -10.64 -0.16 -13.38
CA THR A 735 -10.10 -0.23 -14.74
C THR A 735 -10.95 -1.19 -15.59
N ILE A 736 -11.24 -2.38 -15.06
CA ILE A 736 -12.10 -3.38 -15.72
C ILE A 736 -13.49 -2.82 -15.97
N LEU A 737 -14.16 -2.26 -14.95
CA LEU A 737 -15.52 -1.74 -15.10
C LEU A 737 -15.58 -0.56 -16.11
N SER A 738 -14.52 0.25 -16.21
CA SER A 738 -14.44 1.36 -17.18
C SER A 738 -14.44 0.92 -18.65
N LEU A 739 -14.01 -0.32 -18.91
CA LEU A 739 -13.93 -0.95 -20.23
C LEU A 739 -15.21 -1.73 -20.59
N ASN A 740 -16.11 -1.94 -19.64
CA ASN A 740 -17.38 -2.68 -19.77
C ASN A 740 -17.28 -4.07 -20.47
N PRO A 741 -16.36 -4.98 -20.06
CA PRO A 741 -16.13 -6.23 -20.78
C PRO A 741 -17.14 -7.33 -20.48
N LYS A 742 -17.19 -8.33 -21.37
CA LYS A 742 -17.89 -9.59 -21.12
C LYS A 742 -17.01 -10.59 -20.39
N HIS A 743 -15.74 -10.65 -20.78
CA HIS A 743 -14.77 -11.58 -20.22
C HIS A 743 -13.53 -10.85 -19.71
N VAL A 744 -13.01 -11.31 -18.58
CA VAL A 744 -11.75 -10.85 -17.99
C VAL A 744 -10.86 -12.06 -17.78
N ILE A 745 -9.61 -11.99 -18.23
CA ILE A 745 -8.56 -12.95 -17.87
C ILE A 745 -7.59 -12.24 -16.94
N LEU A 746 -7.44 -12.79 -15.73
CA LEU A 746 -6.44 -12.36 -14.77
C LEU A 746 -5.14 -13.13 -15.04
N VAL A 747 -4.07 -12.37 -15.26
CA VAL A 747 -2.69 -12.84 -15.46
C VAL A 747 -1.78 -12.14 -14.44
N HIS A 748 -0.49 -12.47 -14.47
CA HIS A 748 0.59 -11.81 -13.74
C HIS A 748 0.26 -11.62 -12.24
N GLY A 749 -0.02 -12.72 -11.56
CA GLY A 749 -0.39 -12.72 -10.15
C GLY A 749 -0.66 -14.13 -9.66
N ASP A 750 -0.67 -14.33 -8.35
CA ASP A 750 -1.00 -15.62 -7.74
C ASP A 750 -2.49 -15.68 -7.40
N PRO A 751 -3.29 -16.54 -8.07
CA PRO A 751 -4.73 -16.65 -7.84
C PRO A 751 -5.08 -17.23 -6.46
N ASN A 752 -4.14 -17.94 -5.81
CA ASN A 752 -4.32 -18.49 -4.47
C ASN A 752 -4.00 -17.47 -3.38
N ARG A 753 -3.28 -16.40 -3.72
CA ARG A 753 -2.93 -15.36 -2.76
C ARG A 753 -4.19 -14.55 -2.43
N ASN A 754 -4.52 -14.54 -1.15
CA ASN A 754 -5.58 -13.72 -0.61
C ASN A 754 -5.01 -12.86 0.51
N TYR A 755 -5.57 -11.66 0.68
CA TYR A 755 -5.24 -10.89 1.85
C TYR A 755 -5.89 -11.50 3.09
N HIS A 756 -5.08 -12.19 3.87
CA HIS A 756 -5.41 -12.62 5.21
C HIS A 756 -4.78 -11.66 6.20
N PRO A 757 -5.57 -10.92 6.97
CA PRO A 757 -5.03 -10.27 8.15
C PRO A 757 -4.44 -11.35 9.06
N ASN A 758 -3.36 -11.03 9.77
CA ASN A 758 -2.67 -12.01 10.59
C ASN A 758 -3.66 -12.76 11.49
N LYS A 759 -3.70 -14.10 11.38
CA LYS A 759 -4.38 -15.05 12.30
C LYS A 759 -5.88 -14.80 12.58
N MET A 760 -6.64 -14.44 11.55
CA MET A 760 -8.10 -14.46 11.58
C MET A 760 -8.67 -15.87 11.35
N ILE A 761 -9.89 -16.12 11.86
CA ILE A 761 -10.57 -17.42 11.75
C ILE A 761 -11.32 -17.61 10.40
N ALA A 762 -11.52 -16.54 9.62
CA ALA A 762 -12.20 -16.61 8.31
C ALA A 762 -11.56 -15.69 7.27
N SER A 763 -11.80 -15.98 5.98
CA SER A 763 -11.39 -15.14 4.84
C SER A 763 -12.42 -14.02 4.61
N PRO A 764 -12.12 -12.76 4.95
CA PRO A 764 -13.18 -11.76 5.11
C PRO A 764 -13.22 -10.68 4.04
N PHE A 765 -12.13 -10.55 3.27
CA PHE A 765 -12.01 -9.52 2.25
C PHE A 765 -12.28 -10.15 0.88
N PRO A 766 -13.20 -9.58 0.09
CA PRO A 766 -13.53 -10.13 -1.21
C PRO A 766 -12.32 -10.07 -2.13
N SER A 767 -11.99 -11.17 -2.82
CA SER A 767 -10.94 -11.12 -3.83
C SER A 767 -11.37 -10.23 -5.00
N ILE A 768 -10.42 -9.83 -5.85
CA ILE A 768 -10.71 -9.17 -7.13
C ILE A 768 -11.80 -9.92 -7.92
N THR A 769 -11.72 -11.25 -7.98
CA THR A 769 -12.70 -12.12 -8.62
C THR A 769 -14.08 -11.99 -7.99
N THR A 770 -14.16 -11.97 -6.65
CA THR A 770 -15.42 -11.79 -5.93
C THR A 770 -16.04 -10.42 -6.20
N LEU A 771 -15.24 -9.36 -6.29
CA LEU A 771 -15.74 -8.01 -6.56
C LEU A 771 -16.27 -7.89 -8.00
N ILE A 772 -15.52 -8.35 -9.00
CA ILE A 772 -15.91 -8.22 -10.41
C ILE A 772 -17.12 -9.10 -10.75
N LYS A 773 -17.24 -10.30 -10.16
CA LYS A 773 -18.40 -11.17 -10.39
C LYS A 773 -19.74 -10.52 -10.02
N LYS A 774 -19.74 -9.53 -9.11
CA LYS A 774 -20.94 -8.74 -8.77
C LYS A 774 -21.44 -7.86 -9.92
N ALA A 775 -20.60 -7.62 -10.92
CA ALA A 775 -20.94 -6.88 -12.13
C ALA A 775 -21.44 -7.76 -13.30
N ASN A 776 -21.72 -9.06 -13.07
CA ASN A 776 -22.09 -10.03 -14.11
C ASN A 776 -21.05 -10.17 -15.24
N ILE A 777 -19.77 -9.95 -14.92
CA ILE A 777 -18.65 -10.14 -15.84
C ILE A 777 -18.07 -11.54 -15.62
N ASN A 778 -17.78 -12.28 -16.70
CA ASN A 778 -17.11 -13.57 -16.59
C ASN A 778 -15.61 -13.36 -16.30
N VAL A 779 -15.12 -13.90 -15.19
CA VAL A 779 -13.72 -13.75 -14.77
C VAL A 779 -13.03 -15.10 -14.76
N ILE A 780 -11.95 -15.19 -15.52
CA ILE A 780 -11.09 -16.35 -15.68
C ILE A 780 -9.80 -16.08 -14.89
N GLN A 781 -9.53 -16.92 -13.88
CA GLN A 781 -8.19 -17.01 -13.30
C GLN A 781 -7.36 -17.93 -14.19
N SER A 782 -6.30 -17.40 -14.80
CA SER A 782 -5.54 -18.15 -15.79
C SER A 782 -4.43 -19.01 -15.20
N GLU A 783 -3.98 -20.00 -15.96
CA GLU A 783 -2.84 -20.88 -15.64
C GLU A 783 -1.88 -20.94 -16.82
N ASN A 784 -0.60 -21.18 -16.54
CA ASN A 784 0.41 -21.37 -17.59
C ASN A 784 0.09 -22.58 -18.46
N GLY A 785 0.25 -22.41 -19.77
CA GLY A 785 0.02 -23.45 -20.78
C GLY A 785 -1.45 -23.70 -21.12
N GLN A 786 -2.40 -22.97 -20.52
CA GLN A 786 -3.83 -23.16 -20.78
C GLN A 786 -4.34 -22.27 -21.90
N THR A 787 -5.38 -22.76 -22.60
CA THR A 787 -6.10 -22.04 -23.64
C THR A 787 -7.54 -21.82 -23.23
N TYR A 788 -8.03 -20.60 -23.42
CA TYR A 788 -9.39 -20.19 -23.12
C TYR A 788 -10.11 -19.84 -24.43
N ASP A 789 -11.08 -20.68 -24.81
CA ASP A 789 -11.95 -20.48 -25.97
C ASP A 789 -13.24 -19.74 -25.55
N PHE A 790 -13.72 -18.82 -26.38
CA PHE A 790 -14.92 -18.00 -26.07
C PHE A 790 -16.14 -18.39 -26.92
N ARG A 791 -16.24 -19.68 -27.25
CA ARG A 791 -17.43 -20.24 -27.92
C ARG A 791 -18.64 -20.09 -27.00
N LYS A 792 -19.83 -19.86 -27.57
CA LYS A 792 -21.08 -19.91 -26.81
C LYS A 792 -21.16 -21.26 -26.10
N GLU A 793 -21.05 -21.25 -24.78
CA GLU A 793 -21.55 -22.36 -23.97
C GLU A 793 -23.08 -22.34 -24.06
N ASP A 794 -23.68 -23.49 -24.39
CA ASP A 794 -25.12 -23.72 -24.54
C ASP A 794 -25.91 -23.48 -23.24
#